data_AF-A0A7C6LA76-F1
#
_entry.id   AF-A0A7C6LA76-F1
#
_cell.length_a   1.000
_cell.length_b   1.000
_cell.length_c   1.000
_cell.angle_alpha   90.00
_cell.angle_beta   90.00
_cell.angle_gamma   90.00
#
_symmetry.space_group_name_H-M   'P 1'
#
loop_
_entity.id
_entity.type
_entity.pdbx_description
1 polymer ?
#
loop_
_entity_poly.entity_id
_entity_poly.type
_entity_poly.pdbx_seq_one_letter_code
_entity_poly.pdbx_strand_id
1 'polypeptide(L)'
;MAVASAIASAERRLGRVLSFYSGRGGVGKTLLCVALASMLVKRGYKVALVDLTLRLGSDLAVRLGLQLDPDFCDLLPVMDTIDPRTLESYLLPHESGLRLLAAPRSPDRWQRIKEGHVEKAVHLLRYRHDFVLVDLATGFDTRVLAVMPISERIYTLVTPDGTALANLGELVRLLRLLGYGGRTRLVLNRFTGRELLSVSEMEKTTGQPFDCLVPELPQRQLALDRNGTAVPERLDKALIPMINELLGADAKADSSVGRRFFPVFLGSIKMEAKGAAVNGEDVHSKEFRQKLQTLVHERVIEQVGPQQLNRDNSRETRAHLEAQVIKVIDDVLTEKVGNKWSDQEQQVFRQEMVDEILGLGHLEVLLRDPEITEIMVNGCDQIYIERRGQLMLTDKRFTNDSAVVKIIERIIAPLGRRIDESSPMVDARLPDGSRVNAIIPPLSLNGPMLTIRKFLDEVLTIDDLIEFGSLNEQMANFLRLCVRARMNLIVSGGTGSGKTTLLNVLSGFIPHDERIITIEDAAELRLRQPHVGRLEARPPNIEGKGAVSIRDLLRNALRMRPDRIIIGEVRGPEAVDMLQAMNTGHNGSMTTAHANSPRDLMSRLETMVMMANMDLPLRAIREQIAAALDIVVHQGRFRDGSRKITEIAWIEGMEGDRIKLVPLFVFQSEGSAGGKIKGEFVQVNEPAALYSELRKWGI
;
A
#
# COMPACT_ATOMS: atom_id res chain seq x y z
N MET A 1 41.37 -54.81 -1.93
CA MET A 1 41.96 -53.68 -2.66
C MET A 1 41.59 -53.82 -4.13
N ALA A 2 40.90 -52.91 -4.81
CA ALA A 2 40.23 -51.70 -4.38
C ALA A 2 39.06 -51.47 -5.36
N VAL A 3 37.87 -51.27 -4.79
CA VAL A 3 36.74 -50.61 -5.43
C VAL A 3 37.08 -49.12 -5.43
N ALA A 4 37.40 -48.54 -6.59
CA ALA A 4 37.40 -47.09 -6.82
C ALA A 4 37.76 -46.80 -8.28
N SER A 5 36.76 -46.68 -9.16
CA SER A 5 36.81 -45.82 -10.37
C SER A 5 35.54 -46.03 -11.23
N ALA A 6 34.37 -46.06 -10.58
CA ALA A 6 33.09 -45.80 -11.23
C ALA A 6 32.38 -44.78 -10.34
N ILE A 7 31.71 -43.81 -10.97
CA ILE A 7 31.11 -42.58 -10.40
C ILE A 7 32.04 -41.36 -10.47
N ALA A 8 32.24 -40.86 -11.69
CA ALA A 8 32.23 -39.42 -11.94
C ALA A 8 30.95 -39.14 -12.73
N SER A 9 29.87 -38.79 -12.04
CA SER A 9 28.64 -38.32 -12.66
C SER A 9 28.92 -37.01 -13.40
N ALA A 10 28.92 -37.03 -14.73
CA ALA A 10 28.80 -35.81 -15.52
C ALA A 10 27.38 -35.25 -15.27
N GLU A 11 27.25 -34.36 -14.29
CA GLU A 11 26.02 -33.59 -14.06
C GLU A 11 25.64 -32.90 -15.38
N ARG A 12 24.55 -33.34 -15.99
CA ARG A 12 23.98 -32.65 -17.15
C ARG A 12 23.48 -31.29 -16.67
N ARG A 13 24.22 -30.23 -16.99
CA ARG A 13 23.84 -28.86 -16.64
C ARG A 13 22.49 -28.54 -17.29
N LEU A 14 21.52 -28.12 -16.47
CA LEU A 14 20.22 -27.64 -16.94
C LEU A 14 20.40 -26.46 -17.90
N GLY A 15 19.55 -26.40 -18.92
CA GLY A 15 19.45 -25.29 -19.87
C GLY A 15 19.30 -23.94 -19.17
N ARG A 16 19.76 -22.89 -19.87
CA ARG A 16 19.83 -21.52 -19.34
C ARG A 16 18.56 -20.76 -19.67
N VAL A 17 17.99 -20.08 -18.68
CA VAL A 17 16.77 -19.28 -18.86
C VAL A 17 17.13 -17.82 -19.08
N LEU A 18 16.67 -17.25 -20.19
CA LEU A 18 16.88 -15.85 -20.55
C LEU A 18 15.52 -15.16 -20.69
N SER A 19 15.30 -14.11 -19.91
CA SER A 19 14.00 -13.42 -19.87
C SER A 19 14.09 -12.06 -20.52
N PHE A 20 13.06 -11.69 -21.28
CA PHE A 20 12.94 -10.39 -21.94
C PHE A 20 11.79 -9.61 -21.28
N TYR A 21 12.11 -8.48 -20.64
CA TYR A 21 11.17 -7.72 -19.84
C TYR A 21 11.18 -6.22 -20.18
N SER A 22 10.06 -5.54 -19.96
CA SER A 22 9.97 -4.07 -19.99
C SER A 22 8.67 -3.63 -19.34
N GLY A 23 8.71 -2.51 -18.62
CA GLY A 23 7.53 -1.88 -18.02
C GLY A 23 6.58 -1.21 -19.03
N ARG A 24 6.91 -1.21 -20.33
CA ARG A 24 6.06 -0.67 -21.39
C ARG A 24 5.86 -1.65 -22.56
N GLY A 25 4.68 -1.57 -23.17
CA GLY A 25 4.37 -2.26 -24.43
C GLY A 25 5.08 -1.62 -25.62
N GLY A 26 5.27 -2.37 -26.69
CA GLY A 26 5.76 -1.82 -27.96
C GLY A 26 7.26 -1.49 -28.04
N VAL A 27 8.05 -1.76 -26.99
CA VAL A 27 9.50 -1.49 -26.96
C VAL A 27 10.35 -2.50 -27.74
N GLY A 28 9.76 -3.59 -28.26
CA GLY A 28 10.46 -4.59 -29.08
C GLY A 28 10.97 -5.86 -28.37
N LYS A 29 10.41 -6.24 -27.21
CA LYS A 29 10.77 -7.46 -26.46
C LYS A 29 10.71 -8.73 -27.32
N THR A 30 9.55 -8.99 -27.91
CA THR A 30 9.28 -10.13 -28.80
C THR A 30 10.22 -10.15 -30.00
N LEU A 31 10.61 -8.98 -30.53
CA LEU A 31 11.55 -8.88 -31.65
C LEU A 31 12.94 -9.37 -31.26
N LEU A 32 13.46 -8.84 -30.15
CA LEU A 32 14.78 -9.18 -29.62
C LEU A 32 14.84 -10.63 -29.13
N CYS A 33 13.77 -11.13 -28.52
CA CYS A 33 13.64 -12.52 -28.08
C CYS A 33 13.79 -13.49 -29.25
N VAL A 34 13.02 -13.32 -30.34
CA VAL A 34 13.09 -14.17 -31.54
C VAL A 34 14.43 -14.04 -32.26
N ALA A 35 14.99 -12.82 -32.34
CA ALA A 35 16.27 -12.59 -32.99
C ALA A 35 17.41 -13.35 -32.28
N LEU A 36 17.49 -13.21 -30.94
CA LEU A 36 18.50 -13.93 -30.15
C LEU A 36 18.31 -15.45 -30.25
N ALA A 37 17.06 -15.93 -30.17
CA ALA A 37 16.73 -17.34 -30.30
C ALA A 37 17.22 -17.93 -31.65
N SER A 38 16.95 -17.22 -32.74
CA SER A 38 17.34 -17.65 -34.09
C SER A 38 18.86 -17.71 -34.24
N MET A 39 19.59 -16.74 -33.68
CA MET A 39 21.06 -16.73 -33.72
C MET A 39 21.69 -17.85 -32.87
N LEU A 40 21.02 -18.30 -31.80
CA LEU A 40 21.46 -19.44 -30.99
C LEU A 40 21.21 -20.76 -31.74
N VAL A 41 20.06 -20.92 -32.40
CA VAL A 41 19.78 -22.12 -33.21
C VAL A 41 20.73 -22.22 -34.41
N LYS A 42 21.05 -21.11 -35.09
CA LYS A 42 22.08 -21.07 -36.15
C LYS A 42 23.47 -21.53 -35.67
N ARG A 43 23.76 -21.46 -34.37
CA ARG A 43 25.00 -21.94 -33.74
C ARG A 43 24.88 -23.37 -33.20
N GLY A 44 23.78 -24.08 -33.48
CA GLY A 44 23.58 -25.48 -33.13
C GLY A 44 22.94 -25.74 -31.76
N TYR A 45 22.47 -24.71 -31.05
CA TYR A 45 21.81 -24.88 -29.76
C TYR A 45 20.33 -25.24 -29.90
N LYS A 46 19.83 -26.07 -28.99
CA LYS A 46 18.38 -26.34 -28.85
C LYS A 46 17.73 -25.23 -28.05
N VAL A 47 16.76 -24.56 -28.65
CA VAL A 47 16.14 -23.36 -28.07
C VAL A 47 14.62 -23.51 -27.98
N ALA A 48 14.09 -23.33 -26.76
CA ALA A 48 12.67 -23.16 -26.52
C ALA A 48 12.33 -21.68 -26.32
N LEU A 49 11.24 -21.24 -26.91
CA LEU A 49 10.59 -19.96 -26.68
C LEU A 49 9.36 -20.17 -25.81
N VAL A 50 9.13 -19.27 -24.86
CA VAL A 50 7.93 -19.27 -24.01
C VAL A 50 7.27 -17.90 -24.12
N ASP A 51 6.03 -17.88 -24.57
CA ASP A 51 5.24 -16.66 -24.67
C ASP A 51 4.38 -16.47 -23.41
N LEU A 52 4.72 -15.45 -22.61
CA LEU A 52 3.93 -15.03 -21.45
C LEU A 52 3.29 -13.66 -21.66
N THR A 53 3.20 -13.17 -22.90
CA THR A 53 2.49 -11.93 -23.23
C THR A 53 0.99 -12.21 -23.38
N LEU A 54 0.31 -12.45 -22.24
CA LEU A 54 -1.06 -12.97 -22.15
C LEU A 54 -2.18 -11.93 -22.45
N ARG A 55 -2.12 -11.21 -23.58
CA ARG A 55 -3.09 -10.13 -23.91
C ARG A 55 -4.17 -10.55 -24.91
N LEU A 56 -3.79 -10.82 -26.17
CA LEU A 56 -4.73 -11.09 -27.28
C LEU A 56 -4.14 -12.14 -28.24
N GLY A 57 -3.87 -13.35 -27.73
CA GLY A 57 -3.16 -14.40 -28.45
C GLY A 57 -1.64 -14.33 -28.29
N SER A 58 -0.92 -15.21 -28.99
CA SER A 58 0.54 -15.31 -28.90
C SER A 58 1.24 -14.42 -29.92
N ASP A 59 1.86 -13.34 -29.44
CA ASP A 59 2.70 -12.44 -30.24
C ASP A 59 3.85 -13.23 -30.89
N LEU A 60 4.41 -14.23 -30.19
CA LEU A 60 5.46 -15.09 -30.73
C LEU A 60 4.95 -16.02 -31.84
N ALA A 61 3.77 -16.63 -31.70
CA ALA A 61 3.22 -17.49 -32.74
C ALA A 61 2.89 -16.71 -34.02
N VAL A 62 2.28 -15.53 -33.87
CA VAL A 62 2.01 -14.62 -34.99
C VAL A 62 3.31 -14.23 -35.68
N ARG A 63 4.35 -13.91 -34.91
CA ARG A 63 5.65 -13.48 -35.43
C ARG A 63 6.43 -14.58 -36.14
N LEU A 64 6.25 -15.83 -35.73
CA LEU A 64 6.85 -17.00 -36.36
C LEU A 64 5.97 -17.59 -37.49
N GLY A 65 4.79 -17.01 -37.76
CA GLY A 65 3.87 -17.54 -38.76
C GLY A 65 3.30 -18.92 -38.41
N LEU A 66 3.20 -19.26 -37.12
CA LEU A 66 2.77 -20.57 -36.64
C LEU A 66 1.26 -20.61 -36.41
N GLN A 67 0.64 -21.73 -36.78
CA GLN A 67 -0.74 -22.02 -36.40
C GLN A 67 -0.78 -22.43 -34.92
N LEU A 68 -1.69 -21.83 -34.16
CA LEU A 68 -1.67 -21.80 -32.71
C LEU A 68 -2.15 -23.10 -32.01
N ASP A 69 -1.75 -24.30 -32.41
CA ASP A 69 -2.26 -25.57 -31.85
C ASP A 69 -1.14 -26.58 -31.57
N PRO A 70 -0.81 -26.93 -30.31
CA PRO A 70 -1.44 -26.56 -29.02
C PRO A 70 -0.93 -25.24 -28.39
N ASP A 71 -1.58 -24.78 -27.31
CA ASP A 71 -1.19 -23.62 -26.47
C ASP A 71 -0.89 -24.00 -25.00
N PHE A 72 -0.39 -23.04 -24.20
CA PHE A 72 -0.03 -23.29 -22.80
C PHE A 72 -1.16 -23.93 -21.96
N CYS A 73 -2.43 -23.57 -22.21
CA CYS A 73 -3.54 -24.11 -21.44
C CYS A 73 -3.76 -25.60 -21.65
N ASP A 74 -3.33 -26.14 -22.79
CA ASP A 74 -3.45 -27.57 -23.10
C ASP A 74 -2.50 -28.43 -22.23
N LEU A 75 -1.52 -27.80 -21.57
CA LEU A 75 -0.68 -28.43 -20.55
C LEU A 75 -1.37 -28.59 -19.19
N LEU A 76 -2.37 -27.75 -18.87
CA LEU A 76 -2.95 -27.69 -17.53
C LEU A 76 -3.54 -29.03 -17.04
N PRO A 77 -4.27 -29.81 -17.87
CA PRO A 77 -4.85 -31.08 -17.42
C PRO A 77 -3.81 -32.13 -17.00
N VAL A 78 -2.58 -32.03 -17.52
CA VAL A 78 -1.49 -32.98 -17.26
C VAL A 78 -0.37 -32.36 -16.41
N MET A 79 -0.52 -31.11 -15.97
CA MET A 79 0.56 -30.33 -15.37
C MET A 79 1.18 -31.00 -14.14
N ASP A 80 0.42 -31.74 -13.34
CA ASP A 80 0.92 -32.41 -12.14
C ASP A 80 1.81 -33.62 -12.47
N THR A 81 1.53 -34.32 -13.56
CA THR A 81 2.19 -35.58 -13.94
C THR A 81 3.14 -35.45 -15.13
N ILE A 82 3.18 -34.29 -15.79
CA ILE A 82 3.98 -34.07 -17.00
C ILE A 82 5.49 -34.14 -16.73
N ASP A 83 6.19 -34.83 -17.62
CA ASP A 83 7.66 -34.95 -17.62
C ASP A 83 8.29 -34.14 -18.77
N PRO A 84 9.63 -33.93 -18.77
CA PRO A 84 10.29 -33.15 -19.82
C PRO A 84 10.17 -33.73 -21.24
N ARG A 85 9.90 -35.03 -21.41
CA ARG A 85 9.76 -35.65 -22.73
C ARG A 85 8.37 -35.40 -23.29
N THR A 86 7.36 -35.53 -22.44
CA THR A 86 5.95 -35.32 -22.76
C THR A 86 5.67 -33.84 -23.02
N LEU A 87 6.35 -32.93 -22.31
CA LEU A 87 6.26 -31.49 -22.57
C LEU A 87 6.61 -31.09 -24.02
N GLU A 88 7.51 -31.83 -24.69
CA GLU A 88 7.89 -31.54 -26.09
C GLU A 88 6.72 -31.64 -27.07
N SER A 89 5.72 -32.50 -26.82
CA SER A 89 4.56 -32.64 -27.71
C SER A 89 3.62 -31.44 -27.67
N TYR A 90 3.80 -30.54 -26.69
CA TYR A 90 3.03 -29.32 -26.53
C TYR A 90 3.76 -28.07 -27.05
N LEU A 91 4.95 -28.24 -27.65
CA LEU A 91 5.71 -27.16 -28.24
C LEU A 91 5.49 -27.10 -29.75
N LEU A 92 5.13 -25.92 -30.25
CA LEU A 92 4.98 -25.69 -31.67
C LEU A 92 6.34 -25.76 -32.38
N PRO A 93 6.51 -26.65 -33.39
CA PRO A 93 7.71 -26.70 -34.22
C PRO A 93 7.79 -25.49 -35.14
N HIS A 94 8.99 -24.92 -35.31
CA HIS A 94 9.29 -23.98 -36.40
C HIS A 94 10.40 -24.54 -37.30
N GLU A 95 10.38 -24.24 -38.60
CA GLU A 95 11.32 -24.76 -39.61
C GLU A 95 12.79 -24.44 -39.30
N SER A 96 13.04 -23.34 -38.60
CA SER A 96 14.40 -22.97 -38.15
C SER A 96 14.98 -23.90 -37.09
N GLY A 97 14.17 -24.74 -36.44
CA GLY A 97 14.57 -25.55 -35.28
C GLY A 97 14.15 -24.98 -33.93
N LEU A 98 13.42 -23.84 -33.90
CA LEU A 98 12.81 -23.31 -32.67
C LEU A 98 11.62 -24.17 -32.22
N ARG A 99 11.42 -24.23 -30.91
CA ARG A 99 10.24 -24.81 -30.25
C ARG A 99 9.51 -23.72 -29.48
N LEU A 100 8.21 -23.51 -29.70
CA LEU A 100 7.44 -22.47 -29.02
C LEU A 100 6.38 -23.05 -28.09
N LEU A 101 6.42 -22.67 -26.81
CA LEU A 101 5.29 -22.77 -25.91
C LEU A 101 4.44 -21.51 -26.03
N ALA A 102 3.34 -21.60 -26.77
CA ALA A 102 2.53 -20.45 -27.15
C ALA A 102 1.57 -19.98 -26.05
N ALA A 103 1.33 -18.68 -25.99
CA ALA A 103 0.34 -18.08 -25.11
C ALA A 103 -1.09 -18.50 -25.53
N PRO A 104 -2.05 -18.57 -24.59
CA PRO A 104 -3.42 -18.96 -24.91
C PRO A 104 -4.10 -18.02 -25.90
N ARG A 105 -4.99 -18.57 -26.72
CA ARG A 105 -5.68 -17.83 -27.79
C ARG A 105 -6.72 -16.82 -27.30
N SER A 106 -7.19 -16.94 -26.06
CA SER A 106 -8.30 -16.14 -25.54
C SER A 106 -8.13 -15.72 -24.07
N PRO A 107 -8.76 -14.61 -23.64
CA PRO A 107 -8.57 -14.11 -22.29
C PRO A 107 -9.06 -15.01 -21.15
N ASP A 108 -10.18 -15.70 -21.34
CA ASP A 108 -10.71 -16.67 -20.38
C ASP A 108 -9.74 -17.82 -20.10
N ARG A 109 -8.98 -18.25 -21.11
CA ARG A 109 -7.97 -19.30 -20.97
C ARG A 109 -6.76 -18.80 -20.17
N TRP A 110 -6.32 -17.55 -20.34
CA TRP A 110 -5.16 -17.03 -19.57
C TRP A 110 -5.39 -17.05 -18.06
N GLN A 111 -6.61 -16.80 -17.60
CA GLN A 111 -6.94 -16.75 -16.16
C GLN A 111 -6.71 -18.10 -15.45
N ARG A 112 -6.69 -19.20 -16.20
CA ARG A 112 -6.47 -20.54 -15.66
C ARG A 112 -4.99 -20.83 -15.36
N ILE A 113 -4.08 -20.01 -15.87
CA ILE A 113 -2.63 -20.17 -15.68
C ILE A 113 -2.19 -19.41 -14.42
N LYS A 114 -1.71 -20.16 -13.41
CA LYS A 114 -1.16 -19.66 -12.15
C LYS A 114 0.38 -19.68 -12.16
N GLU A 115 1.03 -18.97 -11.23
CA GLU A 115 2.51 -18.93 -11.16
C GLU A 115 3.17 -20.31 -11.14
N GLY A 116 2.66 -21.26 -10.35
CA GLY A 116 3.26 -22.60 -10.24
C GLY A 116 3.24 -23.40 -11.54
N HIS A 117 2.26 -23.14 -12.43
CA HIS A 117 2.22 -23.77 -13.75
C HIS A 117 3.35 -23.24 -14.66
N VAL A 118 3.59 -21.93 -14.60
CA VAL A 118 4.64 -21.25 -15.38
C VAL A 118 6.02 -21.67 -14.90
N GLU A 119 6.25 -21.64 -13.58
CA GLU A 119 7.49 -22.08 -12.96
C GLU A 119 7.82 -23.53 -13.35
N LYS A 120 6.85 -24.45 -13.22
CA LYS A 120 7.03 -25.86 -13.58
C LYS A 120 7.34 -26.04 -15.06
N ALA A 121 6.59 -25.40 -15.96
CA ALA A 121 6.82 -25.52 -17.40
C ALA A 121 8.21 -25.01 -17.81
N VAL A 122 8.60 -23.82 -17.35
CA VAL A 122 9.93 -23.24 -17.64
C VAL A 122 11.04 -24.12 -17.05
N HIS A 123 10.86 -24.66 -15.84
CA HIS A 123 11.82 -25.57 -15.23
C HIS A 123 12.01 -26.86 -16.04
N LEU A 124 10.91 -27.49 -16.49
CA LEU A 124 10.95 -28.73 -17.27
C LEU A 124 11.59 -28.56 -18.65
N LEU A 125 11.39 -27.41 -19.32
CA LEU A 125 12.01 -27.12 -20.63
C LEU A 125 13.54 -27.16 -20.60
N ARG A 126 14.15 -26.81 -19.45
CA ARG A 126 15.60 -26.78 -19.25
C ARG A 126 16.27 -28.15 -19.32
N TYR A 127 15.51 -29.25 -19.21
CA TYR A 127 16.08 -30.59 -19.29
C TYR A 127 16.35 -31.05 -20.74
N ARG A 128 15.74 -30.38 -21.73
CA ARG A 128 15.83 -30.78 -23.15
C ARG A 128 16.33 -29.69 -24.10
N HIS A 129 16.34 -28.44 -23.63
CA HIS A 129 16.81 -27.29 -24.37
C HIS A 129 18.05 -26.70 -23.70
N ASP A 130 19.03 -26.26 -24.51
CA ASP A 130 20.22 -25.58 -24.04
C ASP A 130 19.87 -24.15 -23.54
N PHE A 131 18.88 -23.53 -24.20
CA PHE A 131 18.35 -22.22 -23.84
C PHE A 131 16.81 -22.21 -23.83
N VAL A 132 16.25 -21.56 -22.82
CA VAL A 132 14.82 -21.26 -22.71
C VAL A 132 14.67 -19.74 -22.67
N LEU A 133 14.12 -19.16 -23.74
CA LEU A 133 13.92 -17.72 -23.86
C LEU A 133 12.45 -17.38 -23.56
N VAL A 134 12.23 -16.50 -22.60
CA VAL A 134 10.89 -16.15 -22.12
C VAL A 134 10.57 -14.71 -22.48
N ASP A 135 9.51 -14.50 -23.28
CA ASP A 135 8.97 -13.17 -23.57
C ASP A 135 7.92 -12.83 -22.50
N LEU A 136 8.30 -11.98 -21.55
CA LEU A 136 7.48 -11.67 -20.38
C LEU A 136 6.43 -10.61 -20.69
N ALA A 137 5.28 -10.69 -20.02
CA ALA A 137 4.30 -9.60 -20.00
C ALA A 137 4.92 -8.29 -19.51
N THR A 138 4.30 -7.16 -19.86
CA THR A 138 4.78 -5.83 -19.42
C THR A 138 4.35 -5.46 -18.01
N GLY A 139 3.36 -6.17 -17.46
CA GLY A 139 2.89 -5.97 -16.10
C GLY A 139 3.73 -6.80 -15.14
N PHE A 140 3.92 -6.29 -13.93
CA PHE A 140 4.67 -6.97 -12.87
C PHE A 140 3.71 -7.85 -12.05
N ASP A 141 3.37 -9.03 -12.59
CA ASP A 141 2.43 -9.98 -11.97
C ASP A 141 3.13 -11.22 -11.39
N THR A 142 2.37 -12.09 -10.71
CA THR A 142 2.91 -13.29 -10.06
C THR A 142 3.56 -14.28 -11.04
N ARG A 143 3.17 -14.29 -12.32
CA ARG A 143 3.74 -15.19 -13.35
C ARG A 143 5.06 -14.66 -13.87
N VAL A 144 5.20 -13.35 -14.04
CA VAL A 144 6.49 -12.71 -14.29
C VAL A 144 7.44 -12.99 -13.14
N LEU A 145 6.96 -12.82 -11.90
CA LEU A 145 7.73 -13.13 -10.70
C LEU A 145 8.10 -14.61 -10.55
N ALA A 146 7.31 -15.53 -11.10
CA ALA A 146 7.63 -16.96 -11.11
C ALA A 146 8.86 -17.30 -11.99
N VAL A 147 9.10 -16.51 -13.04
CA VAL A 147 10.20 -16.76 -14.01
C VAL A 147 11.49 -16.02 -13.62
N MET A 148 11.39 -14.87 -12.96
CA MET A 148 12.55 -14.04 -12.59
C MET A 148 13.61 -14.79 -11.75
N PRO A 149 13.25 -15.57 -10.70
CA PRO A 149 14.22 -16.35 -9.90
C PRO A 149 14.98 -17.40 -10.71
N ILE A 150 14.33 -17.97 -11.72
CA ILE A 150 14.85 -19.04 -12.58
C ILE A 150 15.71 -18.47 -13.71
N SER A 151 15.52 -17.18 -14.04
CA SER A 151 16.24 -16.47 -15.08
C SER A 151 17.70 -16.29 -14.71
N GLU A 152 18.60 -16.69 -15.61
CA GLU A 152 20.03 -16.41 -15.48
C GLU A 152 20.33 -14.95 -15.85
N ARG A 153 19.69 -14.46 -16.92
CA ARG A 153 19.75 -13.07 -17.36
C ARG A 153 18.35 -12.54 -17.63
N ILE A 154 18.13 -11.29 -17.26
CA ILE A 154 16.90 -10.54 -17.49
C ILE A 154 17.27 -9.34 -18.36
N TYR A 155 16.97 -9.43 -19.66
CA TYR A 155 17.16 -8.34 -20.60
C TYR A 155 15.99 -7.37 -20.46
N THR A 156 16.27 -6.20 -19.88
CA THR A 156 15.27 -5.15 -19.65
C THR A 156 15.40 -4.09 -20.73
N LEU A 157 14.36 -3.98 -21.57
CA LEU A 157 14.37 -3.13 -22.76
C LEU A 157 13.72 -1.77 -22.49
N VAL A 158 14.28 -0.74 -23.11
CA VAL A 158 13.73 0.62 -23.12
C VAL A 158 13.96 1.30 -24.47
N THR A 159 13.10 2.26 -24.83
CA THR A 159 13.30 3.17 -25.97
C THR A 159 13.88 4.49 -25.49
N PRO A 160 14.59 5.26 -26.33
CA PRO A 160 15.24 6.50 -25.91
C PRO A 160 14.26 7.69 -25.82
N ASP A 161 13.15 7.50 -25.11
CA ASP A 161 12.22 8.55 -24.75
C ASP A 161 12.30 8.84 -23.25
N GLY A 162 12.25 10.12 -22.87
CA GLY A 162 12.49 10.55 -21.49
C GLY A 162 11.59 9.88 -20.46
N THR A 163 10.31 9.63 -20.80
CA THR A 163 9.38 8.96 -19.88
C THR A 163 9.63 7.46 -19.77
N ALA A 164 10.03 6.77 -20.85
CA ALA A 164 10.41 5.35 -20.75
C ALA A 164 11.71 5.18 -19.97
N LEU A 165 12.66 6.10 -20.10
CA LEU A 165 13.91 6.10 -19.34
C LEU A 165 13.68 6.34 -17.85
N ALA A 166 12.81 7.29 -17.49
CA ALA A 166 12.41 7.51 -16.10
C ALA A 166 11.72 6.27 -15.50
N ASN A 167 10.76 5.69 -16.24
CA ASN A 167 10.08 4.46 -15.82
C ASN A 167 11.05 3.27 -15.73
N LEU A 168 12.07 3.21 -16.59
CA LEU A 168 13.11 2.20 -16.52
C LEU A 168 13.96 2.36 -15.26
N GLY A 169 14.32 3.59 -14.87
CA GLY A 169 15.05 3.84 -13.61
C GLY A 169 14.34 3.23 -12.40
N GLU A 170 13.03 3.44 -12.30
CA GLU A 170 12.20 2.83 -11.25
C GLU A 170 12.15 1.30 -11.36
N LEU A 171 12.00 0.76 -12.57
CA LEU A 171 12.00 -0.67 -12.79
C LEU A 171 13.34 -1.33 -12.44
N VAL A 172 14.46 -0.69 -12.78
CA VAL A 172 15.81 -1.15 -12.43
C VAL A 172 15.97 -1.17 -10.92
N ARG A 173 15.51 -0.12 -10.23
CA ARG A 173 15.51 -0.05 -8.78
C ARG A 173 14.70 -1.19 -8.17
N LEU A 174 13.49 -1.44 -8.67
CA LEU A 174 12.64 -2.56 -8.24
C LEU A 174 13.33 -3.92 -8.47
N LEU A 175 13.88 -4.17 -9.66
CA LEU A 175 14.59 -5.42 -9.95
C LEU A 175 15.82 -5.60 -9.07
N ARG A 176 16.51 -4.52 -8.69
CA ARG A 176 17.64 -4.56 -7.75
C ARG A 176 17.19 -4.90 -6.33
N LEU A 177 16.10 -4.29 -5.85
CA LEU A 177 15.51 -4.57 -4.53
C LEU A 177 15.07 -6.03 -4.41
N LEU A 178 14.49 -6.59 -5.48
CA LEU A 178 14.10 -8.00 -5.55
C LEU A 178 15.28 -8.97 -5.75
N GLY A 179 16.52 -8.50 -5.66
CA GLY A 179 17.72 -9.32 -5.77
C GLY A 179 18.12 -9.70 -7.20
N TYR A 180 17.45 -9.19 -8.22
CA TYR A 180 17.73 -9.47 -9.64
C TYR A 180 18.74 -8.51 -10.28
N GLY A 181 19.27 -7.53 -9.53
CA GLY A 181 20.18 -6.52 -10.04
C GLY A 181 21.38 -7.08 -10.80
N GLY A 182 22.07 -8.09 -10.25
CA GLY A 182 23.24 -8.71 -10.89
C GLY A 182 22.93 -9.49 -12.19
N ARG A 183 21.66 -9.90 -12.36
CA ARG A 183 21.17 -10.65 -13.53
C ARG A 183 20.50 -9.75 -14.57
N THR A 184 20.23 -8.50 -14.21
CA THR A 184 19.59 -7.53 -15.10
C THR A 184 20.61 -7.02 -16.12
N ARG A 185 20.20 -6.92 -17.39
CA ARG A 185 20.97 -6.33 -18.48
C ARG A 185 20.10 -5.31 -19.20
N LEU A 186 20.55 -4.07 -19.29
CA LEU A 186 19.80 -3.00 -19.95
C LEU A 186 20.05 -2.98 -21.45
N VAL A 187 18.96 -2.91 -22.21
CA VAL A 187 18.98 -2.82 -23.66
C VAL A 187 18.27 -1.55 -24.10
N LEU A 188 19.03 -0.60 -24.64
CA LEU A 188 18.46 0.60 -25.29
C LEU A 188 18.10 0.23 -26.73
N ASN A 189 16.82 0.11 -27.02
CA ASN A 189 16.31 -0.27 -28.33
C ASN A 189 15.82 0.94 -29.12
N ARG A 190 15.87 0.85 -30.45
CA ARG A 190 15.52 1.93 -31.40
C ARG A 190 16.39 3.18 -31.25
N PHE A 191 17.67 2.98 -31.03
CA PHE A 191 18.63 4.07 -30.99
C PHE A 191 18.99 4.55 -32.41
N THR A 192 19.00 5.86 -32.63
CA THR A 192 19.22 6.55 -33.89
C THR A 192 20.50 7.39 -33.89
N GLY A 193 21.03 7.71 -32.70
CA GLY A 193 22.18 8.60 -32.51
C GLY A 193 21.84 10.09 -32.68
N ARG A 194 20.56 10.44 -32.79
CA ARG A 194 20.05 11.81 -32.96
C ARG A 194 19.07 12.22 -31.84
N GLU A 195 19.13 11.51 -30.73
CA GLU A 195 18.25 11.73 -29.59
C GLU A 195 18.57 13.06 -28.89
N LEU A 196 17.55 13.60 -28.23
CA LEU A 196 17.68 14.82 -27.41
C LEU A 196 18.61 14.64 -26.21
N LEU A 197 18.71 13.40 -25.70
CA LEU A 197 19.60 13.04 -24.60
C LEU A 197 20.80 12.28 -25.17
N SER A 198 21.99 12.52 -24.62
CA SER A 198 23.14 11.65 -24.85
C SER A 198 22.98 10.34 -24.09
N VAL A 199 23.66 9.27 -24.52
CA VAL A 199 23.64 7.97 -23.82
C VAL A 199 24.06 8.13 -22.36
N SER A 200 25.07 8.97 -22.07
CA SER A 200 25.53 9.25 -20.69
C SER A 200 24.43 9.88 -19.83
N GLU A 201 23.61 10.78 -20.38
CA GLU A 201 22.47 11.36 -19.67
C GLU A 201 21.37 10.32 -19.43
N MET A 202 21.10 9.46 -20.40
CA MET A 202 20.14 8.35 -20.24
C MET A 202 20.60 7.34 -19.17
N GLU A 203 21.90 7.04 -19.10
CA GLU A 203 22.49 6.17 -18.08
C GLU A 203 22.42 6.80 -16.69
N LYS A 204 22.59 8.12 -16.58
CA LYS A 204 22.36 8.85 -15.31
C LYS A 204 20.91 8.74 -14.86
N THR A 205 19.95 8.88 -15.78
CA THR A 205 18.52 8.74 -15.46
C THR A 205 18.15 7.32 -15.01
N THR A 206 18.75 6.30 -15.61
CA THR A 206 18.44 4.88 -15.29
C THR A 206 19.27 4.32 -14.13
N GLY A 207 20.31 5.04 -13.70
CA GLY A 207 21.15 4.67 -12.56
C GLY A 207 22.09 3.48 -12.80
N GLN A 208 22.22 3.02 -14.06
CA GLN A 208 23.18 2.00 -14.48
C GLN A 208 23.43 2.08 -16.00
N PRO A 209 24.60 1.62 -16.49
CA PRO A 209 24.94 1.70 -17.91
C PRO A 209 24.07 0.78 -18.78
N PHE A 210 23.97 1.10 -20.07
CA PHE A 210 23.35 0.19 -21.04
C PHE A 210 24.34 -0.90 -21.47
N ASP A 211 23.92 -2.16 -21.36
CA ASP A 211 24.73 -3.31 -21.79
C ASP A 211 24.71 -3.49 -23.31
N CYS A 212 23.63 -3.05 -23.97
CA CYS A 212 23.45 -3.17 -25.41
C CYS A 212 22.67 -1.99 -25.99
N LEU A 213 23.14 -1.47 -27.13
CA LEU A 213 22.45 -0.45 -27.93
C LEU A 213 21.99 -1.08 -29.24
N VAL A 214 20.69 -1.10 -29.48
CA VAL A 214 20.08 -1.69 -30.67
C VAL A 214 19.53 -0.56 -31.55
N PRO A 215 20.01 -0.42 -32.79
CA PRO A 215 19.61 0.70 -33.64
C PRO A 215 18.16 0.59 -34.11
N GLU A 216 17.54 1.72 -34.44
CA GLU A 216 16.23 1.72 -35.08
C GLU A 216 16.32 1.08 -36.48
N LEU A 217 15.43 0.10 -36.73
CA LEU A 217 15.34 -0.60 -38.00
C LEU A 217 14.20 0.00 -38.84
N PRO A 218 14.43 0.33 -40.13
CA PRO A 218 13.38 0.79 -41.02
C PRO A 218 12.23 -0.22 -41.09
N GLN A 219 10.98 0.24 -41.10
CA GLN A 219 9.78 -0.62 -41.11
C GLN A 219 9.77 -1.67 -42.25
N ARG A 220 10.38 -1.37 -43.41
CA ARG A 220 10.51 -2.33 -44.52
C ARG A 220 11.45 -3.52 -44.21
N GLN A 221 12.38 -3.38 -43.27
CA GLN A 221 13.25 -4.48 -42.78
C GLN A 221 12.64 -5.24 -41.60
N LEU A 222 11.52 -4.75 -41.04
CA LEU A 222 10.73 -5.45 -40.01
C LEU A 222 9.65 -6.35 -40.62
N ALA A 223 9.40 -6.24 -41.94
CA ALA A 223 8.57 -7.17 -42.69
C ALA A 223 9.31 -8.51 -42.82
N LEU A 224 8.74 -9.53 -42.19
CA LEU A 224 9.24 -10.90 -42.24
C LEU A 224 9.28 -11.38 -43.69
N ASP A 225 10.38 -12.02 -44.08
CA ASP A 225 10.37 -12.89 -45.26
C ASP A 225 9.42 -14.08 -45.01
N ARG A 226 8.91 -14.73 -46.06
CA ARG A 226 7.82 -15.76 -45.97
C ARG A 226 8.04 -16.90 -44.95
N ASN A 227 9.25 -17.07 -44.43
CA ASN A 227 9.66 -18.14 -43.51
C ASN A 227 9.95 -17.65 -42.06
N GLY A 228 9.51 -16.44 -41.66
CA GLY A 228 9.51 -16.00 -40.26
C GLY A 228 10.89 -15.79 -39.60
N THR A 229 11.99 -15.84 -40.35
CA THR A 229 13.36 -16.05 -39.80
C THR A 229 14.43 -15.07 -40.28
N ALA A 230 14.12 -14.18 -41.21
CA ALA A 230 15.07 -13.16 -41.66
C ALA A 230 15.20 -12.08 -40.57
N VAL A 231 16.15 -12.27 -39.65
CA VAL A 231 16.64 -11.20 -38.77
C VAL A 231 17.46 -10.24 -39.64
N PRO A 232 17.18 -8.92 -39.63
CA PRO A 232 17.97 -7.97 -40.42
C PRO A 232 19.46 -8.09 -40.07
N GLU A 233 20.35 -8.13 -41.08
CA GLU A 233 21.80 -8.31 -40.87
C GLU A 233 22.40 -7.27 -39.91
N ARG A 234 21.80 -6.07 -39.86
CA ARG A 234 22.16 -5.00 -38.89
C ARG A 234 21.80 -5.36 -37.44
N LEU A 235 20.70 -6.08 -37.22
CA LEU A 235 20.29 -6.55 -35.90
C LEU A 235 21.16 -7.73 -35.44
N ASP A 236 21.52 -8.64 -36.36
CA ASP A 236 22.48 -9.72 -36.06
C ASP A 236 23.82 -9.13 -35.56
N LYS A 237 24.37 -8.13 -36.26
CA LYS A 237 25.62 -7.45 -35.86
C LYS A 237 25.52 -6.79 -34.48
N ALA A 238 24.39 -6.17 -34.15
CA ALA A 238 24.17 -5.54 -32.84
C ALA A 238 24.08 -6.56 -31.69
N LEU A 239 23.62 -7.79 -31.95
CA LEU A 239 23.43 -8.84 -30.95
C LEU A 239 24.61 -9.81 -30.81
N ILE A 240 25.59 -9.80 -31.72
CA ILE A 240 26.81 -10.61 -31.60
C ILE A 240 27.52 -10.43 -30.23
N PRO A 241 27.73 -9.21 -29.70
CA PRO A 241 28.37 -9.05 -28.39
C PRO A 241 27.61 -9.73 -27.26
N MET A 242 26.28 -9.61 -27.27
CA MET A 242 25.39 -10.25 -26.29
C MET A 242 25.51 -11.78 -26.32
N ILE A 243 25.63 -12.37 -27.52
CA ILE A 243 25.82 -13.82 -27.67
C ILE A 243 27.22 -14.26 -27.25
N ASN A 244 28.26 -13.50 -27.59
CA ASN A 244 29.63 -13.85 -27.21
C ASN A 244 29.79 -13.82 -25.68
N GLU A 245 29.22 -12.80 -25.01
CA GLU A 245 29.18 -12.73 -23.54
C GLU A 245 28.33 -13.86 -22.94
N LEU A 246 27.23 -14.24 -23.59
CA LEU A 246 26.39 -15.34 -23.14
C LEU A 246 27.16 -16.66 -23.24
N LEU A 247 27.86 -16.93 -24.34
CA LEU A 247 28.55 -18.18 -24.62
C LEU A 247 29.96 -18.27 -24.00
N GLY A 248 30.49 -17.19 -23.43
CA GLY A 248 31.78 -17.18 -22.75
C GLY A 248 33.00 -17.27 -23.69
N ALA A 249 32.87 -16.83 -24.95
CA ALA A 249 34.00 -16.81 -25.90
C ALA A 249 35.01 -15.70 -25.53
N ASP A 250 36.30 -16.03 -25.59
CA ASP A 250 37.45 -15.37 -24.98
C ASP A 250 37.40 -13.85 -24.75
N ALA A 251 37.41 -13.53 -23.46
CA ALA A 251 37.76 -12.26 -22.86
C ALA A 251 39.29 -11.99 -22.86
N LYS A 252 40.01 -12.27 -23.96
CA LYS A 252 41.45 -11.98 -24.10
C LYS A 252 41.71 -10.94 -25.20
N ALA A 253 41.36 -9.69 -24.90
CA ALA A 253 42.02 -8.49 -25.42
C ALA A 253 41.58 -7.31 -24.53
N ASP A 254 42.57 -6.60 -24.00
CA ASP A 254 42.50 -5.37 -23.19
C ASP A 254 41.71 -5.39 -21.87
N SER A 255 42.46 -5.71 -20.82
CA SER A 255 42.22 -5.29 -19.44
C SER A 255 42.64 -3.82 -19.26
N SER A 256 41.81 -2.88 -19.69
CA SER A 256 41.70 -1.56 -19.09
C SER A 256 40.36 -0.93 -19.51
N VAL A 257 39.59 -0.42 -18.54
CA VAL A 257 38.24 0.15 -18.68
C VAL A 257 37.11 -0.89 -18.81
N GLY A 258 36.14 -0.82 -17.88
CA GLY A 258 34.96 -1.70 -17.83
C GLY A 258 34.20 -1.72 -19.16
N ARG A 259 33.95 -2.93 -19.67
CA ARG A 259 33.42 -3.21 -21.02
C ARG A 259 32.10 -2.49 -21.29
N ARG A 260 32.15 -1.47 -22.14
CA ARG A 260 31.00 -0.85 -22.81
C ARG A 260 31.00 -1.32 -24.27
N PHE A 261 29.89 -1.86 -24.77
CA PHE A 261 29.79 -2.35 -26.15
C PHE A 261 29.07 -1.32 -27.04
N PHE A 262 29.82 -0.38 -27.60
CA PHE A 262 29.33 0.55 -28.61
C PHE A 262 29.54 -0.05 -30.02
N PRO A 263 28.50 -0.25 -30.84
CA PRO A 263 28.70 -0.41 -32.27
C PRO A 263 29.26 0.92 -32.82
N VAL A 264 30.50 0.89 -33.31
CA VAL A 264 31.20 2.06 -33.85
C VAL A 264 30.46 2.62 -35.06
N PHE A 265 29.64 3.65 -34.85
CA PHE A 265 29.22 4.61 -35.88
C PHE A 265 28.84 5.92 -35.16
N LEU A 266 29.21 7.06 -35.78
CA LEU A 266 29.22 8.45 -35.28
C LEU A 266 30.50 8.80 -34.51
N GLY A 267 31.37 9.71 -34.98
CA GLY A 267 31.07 10.97 -35.66
C GLY A 267 31.44 12.09 -34.69
N SER A 268 32.69 12.57 -34.81
CA SER A 268 33.39 13.49 -33.91
C SER A 268 32.57 14.67 -33.38
N ILE A 269 32.43 14.76 -32.06
CA ILE A 269 32.10 16.00 -31.33
C ILE A 269 33.05 16.14 -30.13
N LYS A 270 33.83 17.22 -30.12
CA LYS A 270 34.75 17.62 -29.04
C LYS A 270 33.95 18.14 -27.84
N MET A 271 34.28 17.71 -26.62
CA MET A 271 33.94 18.41 -25.38
C MET A 271 35.21 18.93 -24.73
N GLU A 272 35.27 20.24 -24.50
CA GLU A 272 36.24 20.87 -23.59
C GLU A 272 35.81 20.64 -22.14
N ALA A 273 36.74 20.18 -21.32
CA ALA A 273 36.58 20.03 -19.88
C ALA A 273 37.04 21.32 -19.17
N LYS A 274 36.18 21.93 -18.37
CA LYS A 274 36.60 22.83 -17.28
C LYS A 274 36.55 22.05 -15.97
N GLY A 275 37.73 21.79 -15.41
CA GLY A 275 37.88 21.31 -14.04
C GLY A 275 37.62 22.45 -13.05
N ALA A 276 36.87 22.15 -12.00
CA ALA A 276 36.83 22.95 -10.78
C ALA A 276 37.22 22.02 -9.62
N ALA A 277 38.32 22.36 -8.94
CA ALA A 277 38.70 21.75 -7.67
C ALA A 277 37.83 22.33 -6.55
N VAL A 278 37.39 21.48 -5.61
CA VAL A 278 36.60 21.88 -4.42
C VAL A 278 37.48 21.76 -3.18
N ASN A 279 37.59 22.86 -2.41
CA ASN A 279 38.18 22.91 -1.08
C ASN A 279 37.05 22.91 -0.02
N GLY A 280 37.15 22.03 1.00
CA GLY A 280 36.52 22.11 2.34
C GLY A 280 34.99 21.99 2.45
N GLU A 281 34.47 20.86 2.94
CA GLU A 281 33.04 20.73 3.34
C GLU A 281 32.76 21.50 4.64
N ASP A 282 31.69 22.31 4.65
CA ASP A 282 31.16 22.98 5.83
C ASP A 282 30.46 21.97 6.77
N VAL A 283 31.04 21.80 7.96
CA VAL A 283 30.66 20.79 8.97
C VAL A 283 29.38 21.17 9.72
N HIS A 284 28.89 22.41 9.60
CA HIS A 284 27.58 22.84 10.12
C HIS A 284 26.48 22.87 9.06
N SER A 285 26.79 22.50 7.81
CA SER A 285 25.80 22.45 6.75
C SER A 285 24.78 21.32 6.96
N LYS A 286 23.54 21.54 6.49
CA LYS A 286 22.49 20.50 6.50
C LYS A 286 22.89 19.27 5.70
N GLU A 287 23.59 19.46 4.57
CA GLU A 287 24.09 18.37 3.73
C GLU A 287 25.13 17.52 4.44
N PHE A 288 26.06 18.14 5.19
CA PHE A 288 27.04 17.40 5.98
C PHE A 288 26.38 16.58 7.08
N ARG A 289 25.41 17.16 7.81
CA ARG A 289 24.67 16.44 8.86
C ARG A 289 23.93 15.22 8.30
N GLN A 290 23.33 15.32 7.11
CA GLN A 290 22.63 14.21 6.45
C GLN A 290 23.60 13.10 5.99
N LYS A 291 24.77 13.47 5.46
CA LYS A 291 25.85 12.51 5.15
C LYS A 291 26.33 11.78 6.41
N LEU A 292 26.47 12.50 7.51
CA LEU A 292 26.88 11.94 8.80
C LEU A 292 25.85 10.94 9.34
N GLN A 293 24.55 11.27 9.28
CA GLN A 293 23.46 10.36 9.66
C GLN A 293 23.49 9.07 8.83
N THR A 294 23.67 9.18 7.51
CA THR A 294 23.75 8.03 6.59
C THR A 294 24.92 7.13 6.96
N LEU A 295 26.09 7.71 7.25
CA LEU A 295 27.28 6.97 7.64
C LEU A 295 27.11 6.24 8.99
N VAL A 296 26.50 6.89 9.98
CA VAL A 296 26.19 6.24 11.27
C VAL A 296 25.30 5.02 11.05
N HIS A 297 24.24 5.13 10.23
CA HIS A 297 23.35 4.01 9.92
C HIS A 297 24.10 2.85 9.25
N GLU A 298 24.93 3.12 8.25
CA GLU A 298 25.76 2.10 7.59
C GLU A 298 26.66 1.37 8.60
N ARG A 299 27.33 2.14 9.46
CA ARG A 299 28.29 1.60 10.43
C ARG A 299 27.63 0.79 11.54
N VAL A 300 26.46 1.21 11.99
CA VAL A 300 25.67 0.47 12.98
C VAL A 300 25.18 -0.85 12.40
N ILE A 301 24.75 -0.87 11.14
CA ILE A 301 24.35 -2.11 10.45
C ILE A 301 25.54 -3.08 10.34
N GLU A 302 26.73 -2.57 9.98
CA GLU A 302 27.94 -3.39 9.88
C GLU A 302 28.39 -4.01 11.22
N GLN A 303 28.33 -3.23 12.30
CA GLN A 303 28.91 -3.64 13.59
C GLN A 303 27.93 -4.36 14.53
N VAL A 304 26.64 -3.97 14.53
CA VAL A 304 25.61 -4.50 15.43
C VAL A 304 24.81 -5.62 14.76
N GLY A 305 24.70 -5.59 13.43
CA GLY A 305 24.00 -6.59 12.63
C GLY A 305 22.46 -6.45 12.66
N PRO A 306 21.76 -6.71 11.53
CA PRO A 306 20.33 -6.42 11.39
C PRO A 306 19.43 -7.28 12.29
N GLN A 307 19.87 -8.47 12.67
CA GLN A 307 19.08 -9.39 13.50
C GLN A 307 19.04 -9.00 14.99
N GLN A 308 20.03 -8.25 15.49
CA GLN A 308 20.07 -7.84 16.90
C GLN A 308 19.22 -6.59 17.16
N LEU A 309 19.06 -5.73 16.15
CA LEU A 309 18.26 -4.50 16.19
C LEU A 309 16.74 -4.75 16.18
N ASN A 310 16.30 -5.95 15.77
CA ASN A 310 14.89 -6.32 15.60
C ASN A 310 14.36 -7.30 16.67
N ARG A 311 15.14 -7.64 17.71
CA ARG A 311 14.70 -8.55 18.77
C ARG A 311 14.05 -7.82 19.94
N ASP A 312 12.88 -8.31 20.37
CA ASP A 312 12.30 -8.01 21.67
C ASP A 312 13.24 -8.51 22.77
N ASN A 313 13.89 -7.56 23.43
CA ASN A 313 15.04 -7.81 24.28
C ASN A 313 14.73 -7.33 25.71
N SER A 314 15.06 -8.15 26.70
CA SER A 314 15.05 -7.82 28.14
C SER A 314 15.71 -6.46 28.42
N ARG A 315 15.30 -5.76 29.50
CA ARG A 315 15.86 -4.45 29.89
C ARG A 315 17.40 -4.42 29.87
N GLU A 316 18.05 -5.49 30.30
CA GLU A 316 19.51 -5.63 30.30
C GLU A 316 20.12 -5.71 28.88
N THR A 317 19.43 -6.36 27.95
CA THR A 317 19.88 -6.53 26.56
C THR A 317 19.70 -5.24 25.76
N ARG A 318 18.65 -4.45 26.05
CA ARG A 318 18.45 -3.11 25.45
C ARG A 318 19.56 -2.13 25.87
N ALA A 319 19.93 -2.12 27.15
CA ALA A 319 21.03 -1.29 27.64
C ALA A 319 22.38 -1.67 26.99
N HIS A 320 22.62 -2.96 26.75
CA HIS A 320 23.82 -3.44 26.08
C HIS A 320 23.86 -3.03 24.59
N LEU A 321 22.73 -3.14 23.87
CA LEU A 321 22.58 -2.69 22.48
C LEU A 321 22.76 -1.17 22.37
N GLU A 322 22.17 -0.42 23.29
CA GLU A 322 22.30 1.04 23.35
C GLU A 322 23.77 1.46 23.55
N ALA A 323 24.50 0.81 24.45
CA ALA A 323 25.92 1.06 24.64
C ALA A 323 26.75 0.75 23.37
N GLN A 324 26.42 -0.30 22.62
CA GLN A 324 27.09 -0.61 21.36
C GLN A 324 26.79 0.42 20.27
N VAL A 325 25.54 0.84 20.12
CA VAL A 325 25.14 1.87 19.15
C VAL A 325 25.80 3.21 19.49
N ILE A 326 25.80 3.62 20.76
CA ILE A 326 26.48 4.83 21.22
C ILE A 326 27.96 4.79 20.87
N LYS A 327 28.64 3.65 21.09
CA LYS A 327 30.05 3.50 20.74
C LYS A 327 30.29 3.74 19.24
N VAL A 328 29.46 3.19 18.37
CA VAL A 328 29.57 3.39 16.92
C VAL A 328 29.34 4.85 16.54
N ILE A 329 28.36 5.51 17.16
CA ILE A 329 28.11 6.95 16.95
C ILE A 329 29.33 7.77 17.35
N ASP A 330 29.93 7.47 18.50
CA ASP A 330 31.10 8.18 19.02
C ASP A 330 32.33 7.99 18.15
N ASP A 331 32.54 6.79 17.61
CA ASP A 331 33.62 6.51 16.65
C ASP A 331 33.44 7.37 15.38
N VAL A 332 32.22 7.45 14.84
CA VAL A 332 31.91 8.25 13.64
C VAL A 332 32.03 9.75 13.91
N LEU A 333 31.57 10.23 15.06
CA LEU A 333 31.73 11.63 15.47
C LEU A 333 33.22 11.98 15.62
N THR A 334 34.02 11.11 16.23
CA THR A 334 35.46 11.31 16.38
C THR A 334 36.17 11.36 15.02
N GLU A 335 35.80 10.48 14.09
CA GLU A 335 36.42 10.37 12.78
C GLU A 335 36.07 11.55 11.84
N LYS A 336 34.80 11.95 11.78
CA LYS A 336 34.30 12.91 10.78
C LYS A 336 34.12 14.33 11.30
N VAL A 337 33.83 14.47 12.59
CA VAL A 337 33.55 15.78 13.21
C VAL A 337 34.74 16.23 14.05
N GLY A 338 35.24 15.38 14.95
CA GLY A 338 36.27 15.72 15.93
C GLY A 338 35.86 16.93 16.77
N ASN A 339 36.78 17.88 16.98
CA ASN A 339 36.55 19.05 17.84
C ASN A 339 35.74 20.18 17.16
N LYS A 340 35.14 19.92 15.99
CA LYS A 340 34.41 20.94 15.21
C LYS A 340 33.00 21.22 15.73
N TRP A 341 32.40 20.26 16.43
CA TRP A 341 31.14 20.47 17.16
C TRP A 341 31.43 20.51 18.66
N SER A 342 30.70 21.36 19.37
CA SER A 342 30.69 21.39 20.84
C SER A 342 30.19 20.07 21.43
N ASP A 343 30.57 19.78 22.67
CA ASP A 343 30.08 18.60 23.40
C ASP A 343 28.56 18.55 23.46
N GLN A 344 27.91 19.72 23.55
CA GLN A 344 26.46 19.84 23.55
C GLN A 344 25.84 19.46 22.19
N GLU A 345 26.43 19.89 21.07
CA GLU A 345 25.98 19.52 19.73
C GLU A 345 26.16 18.02 19.45
N GLN A 346 27.30 17.45 19.87
CA GLN A 346 27.57 16.03 19.76
C GLN A 346 26.60 15.20 20.60
N GLN A 347 26.27 15.65 21.81
CA GLN A 347 25.31 14.98 22.68
C GLN A 347 23.88 15.02 22.11
N VAL A 348 23.46 16.14 21.53
CA VAL A 348 22.15 16.26 20.85
C VAL A 348 22.08 15.29 19.66
N PHE A 349 23.09 15.30 18.79
CA PHE A 349 23.14 14.38 17.64
C PHE A 349 23.16 12.91 18.07
N ARG A 350 23.92 12.58 19.12
CA ARG A 350 23.95 11.23 19.69
C ARG A 350 22.57 10.78 20.12
N GLN A 351 21.85 11.61 20.90
CA GLN A 351 20.52 11.27 21.37
C GLN A 351 19.55 11.08 20.20
N GLU A 352 19.58 11.96 19.19
CA GLU A 352 18.76 11.83 17.98
C GLU A 352 19.03 10.51 17.24
N MET A 353 20.30 10.14 17.06
CA MET A 353 20.66 8.89 16.37
C MET A 353 20.28 7.65 17.17
N VAL A 354 20.43 7.67 18.50
CA VAL A 354 19.98 6.58 19.38
C VAL A 354 18.47 6.41 19.27
N ASP A 355 17.72 7.50 19.34
CA ASP A 355 16.25 7.48 19.22
C ASP A 355 15.81 7.01 17.82
N GLU A 356 16.53 7.36 16.76
CA GLU A 356 16.25 6.91 15.39
C GLU A 356 16.57 5.41 15.20
N ILE A 357 17.68 4.93 15.75
CA ILE A 357 18.13 3.54 15.57
C ILE A 357 17.36 2.58 16.47
N LEU A 358 17.12 2.95 17.74
CA LEU A 358 16.57 2.07 18.77
C LEU A 358 15.14 2.44 19.20
N GLY A 359 14.66 3.64 18.92
CA GLY A 359 13.34 4.15 19.31
C GLY A 359 12.36 4.31 18.13
N LEU A 360 11.39 5.22 18.22
CA LEU A 360 10.50 5.55 17.10
C LEU A 360 11.00 6.77 16.29
N GLY A 361 12.27 7.17 16.50
CA GLY A 361 12.87 8.35 15.91
C GLY A 361 12.06 9.61 16.15
N HIS A 362 11.82 10.38 15.09
CA HIS A 362 11.06 11.63 15.12
C HIS A 362 9.64 11.48 15.68
N LEU A 363 9.03 10.29 15.62
CA LEU A 363 7.67 10.07 16.12
C LEU A 363 7.61 10.11 17.65
N GLU A 364 8.69 9.79 18.35
CA GLU A 364 8.72 9.74 19.82
C GLU A 364 8.35 11.10 20.43
N VAL A 365 8.92 12.18 19.89
CA VAL A 365 8.65 13.55 20.33
C VAL A 365 7.22 13.97 19.99
N LEU A 366 6.72 13.59 18.80
CA LEU A 366 5.36 13.91 18.36
C LEU A 366 4.29 13.14 19.15
N LEU A 367 4.57 11.89 19.51
CA LEU A 367 3.67 11.05 20.30
C LEU A 367 3.51 11.58 21.73
N ARG A 368 4.58 12.11 22.34
CA ARG A 368 4.55 12.67 23.69
C ARG A 368 3.79 13.99 23.81
N ASP A 369 3.62 14.72 22.72
CA ASP A 369 2.96 16.02 22.73
C ASP A 369 1.42 15.88 22.86
N PRO A 370 0.80 16.30 23.97
CA PRO A 370 -0.63 16.12 24.20
C PRO A 370 -1.52 16.94 23.25
N GLU A 371 -1.00 18.00 22.61
CA GLU A 371 -1.79 18.82 21.68
C GLU A 371 -1.93 18.18 20.29
N ILE A 372 -1.12 17.15 19.99
CA ILE A 372 -1.16 16.41 18.72
C ILE A 372 -2.16 15.27 18.84
N THR A 373 -3.13 15.24 17.91
CA THR A 373 -4.21 14.25 17.86
C THR A 373 -3.97 13.16 16.81
N GLU A 374 -3.29 13.50 15.72
CA GLU A 374 -2.99 12.58 14.61
C GLU A 374 -1.60 12.85 14.04
N ILE A 375 -0.88 11.81 13.64
CA ILE A 375 0.43 11.87 13.00
C ILE A 375 0.34 11.08 11.69
N MET A 376 0.74 11.69 10.58
CA MET A 376 0.71 11.07 9.26
C MET A 376 2.08 11.21 8.61
N VAL A 377 2.69 10.08 8.26
CA VAL A 377 3.96 10.00 7.54
C VAL A 377 3.64 9.61 6.09
N ASN A 378 4.09 10.41 5.14
CA ASN A 378 3.94 10.19 3.71
C ASN A 378 5.34 10.05 3.09
N GLY A 379 5.91 8.84 3.17
CA GLY A 379 7.32 8.61 2.83
C GLY A 379 8.28 9.25 3.83
N CYS A 380 9.58 9.20 3.56
CA CYS A 380 10.58 9.74 4.49
C CYS A 380 10.60 11.28 4.61
N ASP A 381 10.07 11.99 3.61
CA ASP A 381 10.22 13.45 3.50
C ASP A 381 9.10 14.28 4.12
N GLN A 382 7.94 13.68 4.39
CA GLN A 382 6.74 14.42 4.78
C GLN A 382 6.09 13.81 6.02
N ILE A 383 6.13 14.56 7.12
CA ILE A 383 5.40 14.22 8.35
C ILE A 383 4.41 15.35 8.65
N TYR A 384 3.13 15.03 8.55
CA TYR A 384 2.01 15.88 8.94
C TYR A 384 1.53 15.54 10.34
N ILE A 385 1.02 16.54 11.04
CA ILE A 385 0.35 16.39 12.33
C ILE A 385 -0.99 17.11 12.29
N GLU A 386 -1.97 16.59 13.02
CA GLU A 386 -3.16 17.35 13.41
C GLU A 386 -2.93 17.93 14.81
N ARG A 387 -2.98 19.26 14.92
CA ARG A 387 -2.96 19.98 16.20
C ARG A 387 -4.17 20.90 16.26
N ARG A 388 -4.96 20.80 17.33
CA ARG A 388 -6.19 21.61 17.54
C ARG A 388 -7.13 21.59 16.31
N GLY A 389 -7.27 20.45 15.64
CA GLY A 389 -8.16 20.28 14.49
C GLY A 389 -7.64 20.84 13.16
N GLN A 390 -6.38 21.27 13.09
CA GLN A 390 -5.73 21.76 11.87
C GLN A 390 -4.57 20.87 11.47
N LEU A 391 -4.50 20.54 10.17
CA LEU A 391 -3.42 19.76 9.57
C LEU A 391 -2.21 20.67 9.29
N MET A 392 -1.03 20.29 9.77
CA MET A 392 0.21 21.06 9.62
C MET A 392 1.36 20.15 9.19
N LEU A 393 2.20 20.61 8.26
CA LEU A 393 3.45 19.93 7.90
C LEU A 393 4.53 20.29 8.92
N THR A 394 5.22 19.28 9.44
CA THR A 394 6.34 19.47 10.37
C THR A 394 7.67 19.69 9.64
N ASP A 395 8.69 20.13 10.37
CA ASP A 395 10.08 20.24 9.88
C ASP A 395 10.87 18.92 10.01
N LYS A 396 10.27 17.88 10.61
CA LYS A 396 10.89 16.57 10.87
C LYS A 396 10.84 15.68 9.63
N ARG A 397 11.90 14.90 9.41
CA ARG A 397 12.06 13.98 8.26
C ARG A 397 12.83 12.73 8.68
N PHE A 398 12.54 11.61 8.03
CA PHE A 398 13.35 10.41 8.16
C PHE A 398 14.51 10.43 7.16
N THR A 399 15.56 9.69 7.47
CA THR A 399 16.75 9.58 6.61
C THR A 399 16.45 8.96 5.25
N ASN A 400 15.57 7.95 5.21
CA ASN A 400 15.09 7.29 3.98
C ASN A 400 13.82 6.46 4.25
N ASP A 401 13.19 5.97 3.19
CA ASP A 401 11.99 5.12 3.28
C ASP A 401 12.23 3.83 4.08
N SER A 402 13.43 3.25 4.03
CA SER A 402 13.75 2.05 4.82
C SER A 402 13.72 2.31 6.32
N ALA A 403 14.06 3.52 6.76
CA ALA A 403 13.92 3.93 8.16
C ALA A 403 12.44 3.95 8.58
N VAL A 404 11.55 4.46 7.73
CA VAL A 404 10.10 4.46 7.99
C VAL A 404 9.56 3.04 8.06
N VAL A 405 9.94 2.15 7.13
CA VAL A 405 9.53 0.72 7.16
C VAL A 405 9.96 0.06 8.47
N LYS A 406 11.21 0.25 8.90
CA LYS A 406 11.70 -0.30 10.19
C LYS A 406 10.92 0.20 11.39
N ILE A 407 10.53 1.48 11.39
CA ILE A 407 9.69 2.05 12.45
C ILE A 407 8.31 1.41 12.43
N ILE A 408 7.70 1.25 11.25
CA ILE A 408 6.42 0.56 11.11
C ILE A 408 6.54 -0.88 11.64
N GLU A 409 7.56 -1.64 11.24
CA GLU A 409 7.81 -3.00 11.75
C GLU A 409 7.93 -3.03 13.27
N ARG A 410 8.65 -2.07 13.87
CA ARG A 410 8.84 -1.95 15.33
C ARG A 410 7.55 -1.62 16.08
N ILE A 411 6.66 -0.81 15.49
CA ILE A 411 5.34 -0.51 16.05
C ILE A 411 4.44 -1.76 16.01
N ILE A 412 4.53 -2.55 14.94
CA ILE A 412 3.59 -3.63 14.62
C ILE A 412 4.00 -4.97 15.24
N ALA A 413 5.30 -5.24 15.39
CA ALA A 413 5.82 -6.52 15.89
C ALA A 413 5.31 -6.90 17.31
N PRO A 414 5.27 -6.00 18.31
CA PRO A 414 4.76 -6.32 19.65
C PRO A 414 3.26 -6.68 19.67
N LEU A 415 2.52 -6.29 18.63
CA LEU A 415 1.09 -6.55 18.50
C LEU A 415 0.79 -7.95 17.91
N GLY A 416 1.83 -8.74 17.61
CA GLY A 416 1.70 -10.04 16.94
C GLY A 416 1.20 -9.93 15.50
N ARG A 417 1.35 -8.75 14.89
CA ARG A 417 0.99 -8.47 13.51
C ARG A 417 2.24 -8.47 12.62
N ARG A 418 2.04 -8.58 11.32
CA ARG A 418 3.12 -8.55 10.33
C ARG A 418 2.78 -7.56 9.24
N ILE A 419 3.82 -6.90 8.75
CA ILE A 419 3.77 -6.05 7.58
C ILE A 419 5.03 -6.32 6.77
N ASP A 420 4.84 -6.85 5.57
CA ASP A 420 5.90 -7.26 4.65
C ASP A 420 5.33 -7.28 3.24
N GLU A 421 6.10 -7.69 2.23
CA GLU A 421 5.66 -7.70 0.84
C GLU A 421 4.42 -8.60 0.60
N SER A 422 4.21 -9.63 1.41
CA SER A 422 3.03 -10.52 1.31
C SER A 422 1.79 -9.94 1.98
N SER A 423 2.00 -9.08 2.99
CA SER A 423 0.95 -8.34 3.72
C SER A 423 1.34 -6.87 3.84
N PRO A 424 1.31 -6.10 2.73
CA PRO A 424 1.88 -4.74 2.65
C PRO A 424 1.02 -3.65 3.32
N MET A 425 -0.02 -4.02 4.04
CA MET A 425 -0.89 -3.12 4.77
C MET A 425 -1.26 -3.74 6.11
N VAL A 426 -1.43 -2.90 7.12
CA VAL A 426 -1.82 -3.34 8.46
C VAL A 426 -2.66 -2.27 9.14
N ASP A 427 -3.72 -2.74 9.80
CA ASP A 427 -4.49 -1.98 10.77
C ASP A 427 -4.29 -2.63 12.14
N ALA A 428 -3.89 -1.82 13.12
CA ALA A 428 -3.57 -2.29 14.45
C ALA A 428 -3.95 -1.28 15.54
N ARG A 429 -3.97 -1.77 16.78
CA ARG A 429 -4.25 -0.99 17.97
C ARG A 429 -3.09 -1.13 18.94
N LEU A 430 -2.54 0.01 19.37
CA LEU A 430 -1.45 0.07 20.33
C LEU A 430 -1.96 -0.14 21.77
N PRO A 431 -1.08 -0.52 22.72
CA PRO A 431 -1.47 -0.78 24.12
C PRO A 431 -2.09 0.43 24.83
N ASP A 432 -1.72 1.64 24.44
CA ASP A 432 -2.30 2.91 24.91
C ASP A 432 -3.71 3.17 24.33
N GLY A 433 -4.16 2.33 23.39
CA GLY A 433 -5.44 2.44 22.72
C GLY A 433 -5.38 3.17 21.37
N SER A 434 -4.23 3.75 21.00
CA SER A 434 -4.02 4.48 19.74
C SER A 434 -4.21 3.56 18.54
N ARG A 435 -4.71 4.11 17.44
CA ARG A 435 -4.92 3.35 16.19
C ARG A 435 -3.79 3.62 15.23
N VAL A 436 -3.27 2.55 14.63
CA VAL A 436 -2.20 2.62 13.64
C VAL A 436 -2.68 1.97 12.36
N ASN A 437 -2.57 2.71 11.27
CA ASN A 437 -2.67 2.19 9.91
C ASN A 437 -1.30 2.38 9.25
N ALA A 438 -0.79 1.35 8.60
CA ALA A 438 0.40 1.48 7.79
C ALA A 438 0.26 0.73 6.48
N ILE A 439 0.91 1.27 5.44
CA ILE A 439 0.96 0.70 4.10
C ILE A 439 2.35 0.94 3.53
N ILE A 440 2.95 -0.11 2.97
CA ILE A 440 4.31 -0.09 2.44
C ILE A 440 4.31 -0.34 0.92
N PRO A 441 5.42 -0.01 0.22
CA PRO A 441 5.57 -0.37 -1.19
C PRO A 441 5.41 -1.90 -1.40
N PRO A 442 4.85 -2.33 -2.54
CA PRO A 442 4.55 -1.53 -3.74
C PRO A 442 3.19 -0.82 -3.72
N LEU A 443 2.35 -1.00 -2.68
CA LEU A 443 1.02 -0.39 -2.67
C LEU A 443 1.05 1.12 -2.44
N SER A 444 2.02 1.59 -1.66
CA SER A 444 2.25 3.02 -1.44
C SER A 444 3.34 3.54 -2.40
N LEU A 445 2.92 4.14 -3.51
CA LEU A 445 3.81 4.56 -4.61
C LEU A 445 4.82 5.66 -4.23
N ASN A 446 4.45 6.51 -3.26
CA ASN A 446 5.27 7.64 -2.83
C ASN A 446 6.18 7.30 -1.63
N GLY A 447 6.39 6.01 -1.35
CA GLY A 447 7.09 5.53 -0.15
C GLY A 447 6.12 4.98 0.90
N PRO A 448 6.62 4.40 2.00
CA PRO A 448 5.82 3.87 3.09
C PRO A 448 4.99 4.98 3.75
N MET A 449 3.73 4.68 4.04
CA MET A 449 2.82 5.60 4.73
C MET A 449 2.39 5.00 6.07
N LEU A 450 2.32 5.87 7.08
CA LEU A 450 1.95 5.51 8.45
C LEU A 450 1.04 6.59 9.01
N THR A 451 -0.13 6.20 9.49
CA THR A 451 -1.07 7.08 10.20
C THR A 451 -1.25 6.57 11.61
N ILE A 452 -0.92 7.40 12.60
CA ILE A 452 -1.18 7.15 14.01
C ILE A 452 -2.25 8.15 14.47
N ARG A 453 -3.43 7.63 14.76
CA ARG A 453 -4.48 8.40 15.44
C ARG A 453 -4.37 8.13 16.93
N LYS A 454 -3.89 9.13 17.67
CA LYS A 454 -3.60 8.98 19.09
C LYS A 454 -4.88 8.76 19.88
N PHE A 455 -4.80 7.87 20.85
CA PHE A 455 -5.79 7.76 21.89
C PHE A 455 -5.51 8.85 22.92
N LEU A 456 -6.42 9.81 23.02
CA LEU A 456 -6.34 10.89 24.02
C LEU A 456 -7.11 10.44 25.26
N ASP A 457 -6.49 10.57 26.43
CA ASP A 457 -7.10 10.21 27.72
C ASP A 457 -8.24 11.16 28.14
N GLU A 458 -8.35 12.32 27.51
CA GLU A 458 -9.30 13.35 27.92
C GLU A 458 -10.71 13.10 27.34
N VAL A 459 -11.62 12.65 28.20
CA VAL A 459 -13.04 12.50 27.87
C VAL A 459 -13.74 13.84 28.01
N LEU A 460 -13.95 14.52 26.87
CA LEU A 460 -14.73 15.75 26.81
C LEU A 460 -16.10 15.61 27.50
N THR A 461 -16.51 16.68 28.15
CA THR A 461 -17.79 16.85 28.82
C THR A 461 -18.72 17.72 27.98
N ILE A 462 -19.98 17.83 28.42
CA ILE A 462 -20.94 18.70 27.75
C ILE A 462 -20.55 20.18 27.92
N ASP A 463 -19.95 20.54 29.06
CA ASP A 463 -19.54 21.90 29.37
C ASP A 463 -18.40 22.34 28.44
N ASP A 464 -17.46 21.44 28.15
CA ASP A 464 -16.40 21.69 27.15
C ASP A 464 -17.01 21.97 25.77
N LEU A 465 -18.03 21.23 25.36
CA LEU A 465 -18.69 21.45 24.07
C LEU A 465 -19.45 22.78 24.01
N ILE A 466 -20.00 23.24 25.14
CA ILE A 466 -20.62 24.57 25.27
C ILE A 466 -19.54 25.65 25.18
N GLU A 467 -18.42 25.50 25.87
CA GLU A 467 -17.28 26.42 25.83
C GLU A 467 -16.69 26.54 24.41
N PHE A 468 -16.59 25.42 23.70
CA PHE A 468 -16.16 25.41 22.29
C PHE A 468 -17.21 26.01 21.34
N GLY A 469 -18.41 26.31 21.82
CA GLY A 469 -19.52 26.79 21.01
C GLY A 469 -20.02 25.75 20.00
N SER A 470 -19.90 24.46 20.34
CA SER A 470 -20.42 23.36 19.52
C SER A 470 -21.94 23.23 19.62
N LEU A 471 -22.49 23.63 20.76
CA LEU A 471 -23.91 23.77 21.07
C LEU A 471 -24.09 24.81 22.19
N ASN A 472 -25.32 25.23 22.47
CA ASN A 472 -25.64 26.08 23.63
C ASN A 472 -26.19 25.26 24.81
N GLU A 473 -26.34 25.89 25.98
CA GLU A 473 -26.89 25.26 27.19
C GLU A 473 -28.30 24.70 27.00
N GLN A 474 -29.15 25.37 26.23
CA GLN A 474 -30.51 24.93 25.98
C GLN A 474 -30.55 23.59 25.23
N MET A 475 -29.74 23.47 24.18
CA MET A 475 -29.57 22.22 23.43
C MET A 475 -28.95 21.13 24.30
N ALA A 476 -27.96 21.46 25.13
CA ALA A 476 -27.32 20.53 26.05
C ALA A 476 -28.33 19.94 27.05
N ASN A 477 -29.15 20.81 27.67
CA ASN A 477 -30.22 20.40 28.57
C ASN A 477 -31.25 19.53 27.85
N PHE A 478 -31.70 19.93 26.67
CA PHE A 478 -32.64 19.13 25.86
C PHE A 478 -32.11 17.72 25.57
N LEU A 479 -30.86 17.60 25.10
CA LEU A 479 -30.24 16.32 24.80
C LEU A 479 -30.07 15.45 26.06
N ARG A 480 -29.74 16.06 27.21
CA ARG A 480 -29.70 15.38 28.50
C ARG A 480 -31.07 14.79 28.87
N LEU A 481 -32.15 15.54 28.68
CA LEU A 481 -33.51 15.06 28.93
C LEU A 481 -33.86 13.89 28.00
N CYS A 482 -33.52 13.98 26.71
CA CYS A 482 -33.74 12.89 25.75
C CYS A 482 -33.04 11.59 26.16
N VAL A 483 -31.76 11.68 26.56
CA VAL A 483 -30.99 10.51 27.02
C VAL A 483 -31.62 9.90 28.27
N ARG A 484 -32.02 10.72 29.25
CA ARG A 484 -32.67 10.24 30.49
C ARG A 484 -34.06 9.66 30.24
N ALA A 485 -34.80 10.18 29.26
CA ALA A 485 -36.09 9.67 28.81
C ALA A 485 -35.98 8.39 27.97
N ARG A 486 -34.78 7.81 27.83
CA ARG A 486 -34.51 6.64 26.98
C ARG A 486 -35.01 6.81 25.55
N MET A 487 -34.88 8.01 24.99
CA MET A 487 -35.11 8.23 23.57
C MET A 487 -33.96 7.64 22.75
N ASN A 488 -34.28 6.94 21.68
CA ASN A 488 -33.32 6.40 20.71
C ASN A 488 -32.77 7.55 19.85
N LEU A 489 -31.44 7.72 19.87
CA LEU A 489 -30.78 8.89 19.28
C LEU A 489 -29.73 8.48 18.26
N ILE A 490 -29.71 9.17 17.12
CA ILE A 490 -28.68 9.01 16.09
C ILE A 490 -27.90 10.30 15.86
N VAL A 491 -26.58 10.23 16.01
CA VAL A 491 -25.67 11.34 15.69
C VAL A 491 -25.16 11.19 14.26
N SER A 492 -25.41 12.18 13.42
CA SER A 492 -25.02 12.15 12.01
C SER A 492 -24.06 13.27 11.62
N GLY A 493 -23.31 13.09 10.53
CA GLY A 493 -22.37 14.09 10.03
C GLY A 493 -21.31 13.53 9.08
N GLY A 494 -20.51 14.43 8.51
CA GLY A 494 -19.36 14.08 7.65
C GLY A 494 -18.17 13.48 8.41
N THR A 495 -17.12 13.11 7.67
CA THR A 495 -15.85 12.65 8.25
C THR A 495 -15.20 13.75 9.07
N GLY A 496 -14.71 13.39 10.27
CA GLY A 496 -14.06 14.34 11.18
C GLY A 496 -14.99 15.39 11.80
N SER A 497 -16.32 15.24 11.71
CA SER A 497 -17.26 16.19 12.31
C SER A 497 -17.39 16.09 13.82
N GLY A 498 -16.90 15.01 14.44
CA GLY A 498 -16.95 14.80 15.90
C GLY A 498 -18.09 13.92 16.40
N LYS A 499 -18.77 13.15 15.53
CA LYS A 499 -19.93 12.30 15.89
C LYS A 499 -19.69 11.41 17.11
N THR A 500 -18.61 10.63 17.09
CA THR A 500 -18.26 9.68 18.16
C THR A 500 -17.93 10.40 19.46
N THR A 501 -17.30 11.58 19.36
CA THR A 501 -17.04 12.45 20.51
C THR A 501 -18.35 12.92 21.15
N LEU A 502 -19.29 13.43 20.34
CA LEU A 502 -20.60 13.85 20.83
C LEU A 502 -21.39 12.67 21.43
N LEU A 503 -21.39 11.52 20.76
CA LEU A 503 -22.00 10.29 21.27
C LEU A 503 -21.41 9.90 22.64
N ASN A 504 -20.10 10.00 22.80
CA ASN A 504 -19.43 9.71 24.07
C ASN A 504 -19.84 10.71 25.18
N VAL A 505 -19.94 12.00 24.87
CA VAL A 505 -20.44 13.01 25.82
C VAL A 505 -21.88 12.72 26.23
N LEU A 506 -22.77 12.47 25.26
CA LEU A 506 -24.18 12.15 25.51
C LEU A 506 -24.35 10.86 26.33
N SER A 507 -23.47 9.87 26.12
CA SER A 507 -23.45 8.65 26.93
C SER A 507 -23.22 8.90 28.41
N GLY A 508 -22.57 10.02 28.78
CA GLY A 508 -22.40 10.45 30.17
C GLY A 508 -23.71 10.80 30.89
N PHE A 509 -24.80 11.04 30.17
CA PHE A 509 -26.12 11.30 30.75
C PHE A 509 -26.92 10.03 31.05
N ILE A 510 -26.43 8.86 30.66
CA ILE A 510 -27.06 7.57 30.98
C ILE A 510 -26.94 7.33 32.49
N PRO A 511 -28.04 6.96 33.19
CA PRO A 511 -28.01 6.62 34.61
C PRO A 511 -26.97 5.52 34.97
N HIS A 512 -26.39 5.61 36.16
CA HIS A 512 -25.31 4.70 36.62
C HIS A 512 -25.79 3.27 36.94
N ASP A 513 -27.09 3.06 37.11
CA ASP A 513 -27.73 1.78 37.41
C ASP A 513 -28.07 0.95 36.16
N GLU A 514 -27.88 1.51 34.97
CA GLU A 514 -28.16 0.84 33.71
C GLU A 514 -26.95 0.04 33.19
N ARG A 515 -27.21 -1.15 32.66
CA ARG A 515 -26.23 -1.98 31.96
C ARG A 515 -26.15 -1.60 30.48
N ILE A 516 -24.96 -1.22 30.04
CA ILE A 516 -24.73 -0.70 28.69
C ILE A 516 -23.80 -1.64 27.93
N ILE A 517 -24.15 -1.99 26.70
CA ILE A 517 -23.27 -2.73 25.79
C ILE A 517 -22.86 -1.82 24.64
N THR A 518 -21.56 -1.58 24.48
CA THR A 518 -21.01 -0.85 23.32
C THR A 518 -20.54 -1.83 22.25
N ILE A 519 -20.77 -1.51 20.98
CA ILE A 519 -20.35 -2.30 19.83
C ILE A 519 -19.69 -1.37 18.82
N GLU A 520 -18.41 -1.60 18.52
CA GLU A 520 -17.62 -0.68 17.69
C GLU A 520 -16.71 -1.48 16.75
N ASP A 521 -16.36 -0.91 15.58
CA ASP A 521 -15.30 -1.51 14.75
C ASP A 521 -13.94 -1.47 15.46
N ALA A 522 -13.66 -0.36 16.14
CA ALA A 522 -12.53 -0.16 17.02
C ALA A 522 -13.05 0.62 18.23
N ALA A 523 -12.79 0.14 19.45
CA ALA A 523 -13.47 0.70 20.62
C ALA A 523 -12.97 2.11 20.97
N GLU A 524 -13.68 3.16 20.57
CA GLU A 524 -13.41 4.57 20.83
C GLU A 524 -14.21 5.09 22.05
N LEU A 525 -15.39 4.54 22.31
CA LEU A 525 -16.29 4.98 23.40
C LEU A 525 -15.72 4.66 24.80
N ARG A 526 -15.88 5.62 25.71
CA ARG A 526 -15.42 5.60 27.11
C ARG A 526 -16.52 6.08 28.03
N LEU A 527 -17.41 5.16 28.35
CA LEU A 527 -18.52 5.38 29.26
C LEU A 527 -18.02 5.40 30.71
N ARG A 528 -18.55 6.32 31.53
CA ARG A 528 -18.20 6.49 32.95
C ARG A 528 -19.03 5.60 33.88
N GLN A 529 -20.07 4.97 33.35
CA GLN A 529 -20.96 4.10 34.10
C GLN A 529 -20.22 2.81 34.54
N PRO A 530 -20.57 2.25 35.71
CA PRO A 530 -19.90 1.05 36.22
C PRO A 530 -20.23 -0.19 35.41
N HIS A 531 -21.45 -0.30 34.88
CA HIS A 531 -21.92 -1.51 34.22
C HIS A 531 -21.82 -1.45 32.67
N VAL A 532 -20.59 -1.42 32.15
CA VAL A 532 -20.35 -1.33 30.70
C VAL A 532 -19.67 -2.59 30.17
N GLY A 533 -20.29 -3.26 29.19
CA GLY A 533 -19.67 -4.31 28.38
C GLY A 533 -19.23 -3.76 27.03
N ARG A 534 -17.95 -3.86 26.69
CA ARG A 534 -17.39 -3.33 25.43
C ARG A 534 -17.13 -4.46 24.46
N LEU A 535 -17.71 -4.38 23.27
CA LEU A 535 -17.55 -5.34 22.19
C LEU A 535 -16.89 -4.64 20.99
N GLU A 536 -15.91 -5.31 20.39
CA GLU A 536 -15.18 -4.81 19.23
C GLU A 536 -15.29 -5.82 18.08
N ALA A 537 -15.62 -5.33 16.88
CA ALA A 537 -15.64 -6.15 15.68
C ALA A 537 -14.24 -6.63 15.35
N ARG A 538 -14.15 -7.77 14.67
CA ARG A 538 -12.87 -8.35 14.25
C ARG A 538 -12.84 -8.50 12.74
N PRO A 539 -11.91 -7.85 12.02
CA PRO A 539 -11.74 -8.12 10.59
C PRO A 539 -11.28 -9.57 10.36
N PRO A 540 -11.45 -10.11 9.14
CA PRO A 540 -10.91 -11.43 8.81
C PRO A 540 -9.38 -11.44 8.97
N ASN A 541 -8.83 -12.62 9.24
CA ASN A 541 -7.38 -12.83 9.16
C ASN A 541 -6.90 -12.83 7.70
N ILE A 542 -5.59 -12.99 7.49
CA ILE A 542 -4.95 -13.01 6.16
C ILE A 542 -5.54 -14.10 5.25
N GLU A 543 -6.06 -15.19 5.83
CA GLU A 543 -6.72 -16.29 5.11
C GLU A 543 -8.22 -16.01 4.81
N GLY A 544 -8.71 -14.80 5.10
CA GLY A 544 -10.11 -14.42 4.91
C GLY A 544 -11.08 -15.02 5.94
N LYS A 545 -10.59 -15.60 7.03
CA LYS A 545 -11.40 -16.32 8.04
C LYS A 545 -11.50 -15.58 9.36
N GLY A 546 -12.49 -15.95 10.17
CA GLY A 546 -12.61 -15.50 11.56
C GLY A 546 -13.09 -14.05 11.73
N ALA A 547 -13.66 -13.44 10.70
CA ALA A 547 -14.32 -12.15 10.82
C ALA A 547 -15.49 -12.25 11.81
N VAL A 548 -15.64 -11.22 12.64
CA VAL A 548 -16.80 -11.02 13.53
C VAL A 548 -17.31 -9.61 13.27
N SER A 549 -18.47 -9.51 12.64
CA SER A 549 -19.03 -8.21 12.23
C SER A 549 -19.76 -7.52 13.40
N ILE A 550 -20.02 -6.20 13.26
CA ILE A 550 -20.90 -5.46 14.17
C ILE A 550 -22.27 -6.15 14.26
N ARG A 551 -22.78 -6.65 13.13
CA ARG A 551 -24.05 -7.37 13.07
C ARG A 551 -24.05 -8.63 13.95
N ASP A 552 -22.95 -9.39 13.93
CA ASP A 552 -22.82 -10.61 14.76
C ASP A 552 -22.79 -10.27 16.25
N LEU A 553 -22.02 -9.22 16.61
CA LEU A 553 -21.94 -8.73 17.98
C LEU A 553 -23.28 -8.19 18.48
N LEU A 554 -24.02 -7.50 17.62
CA LEU A 554 -25.33 -6.94 17.96
C LEU A 554 -26.34 -8.04 18.28
N ARG A 555 -26.41 -9.09 17.43
CA ARG A 555 -27.24 -10.26 17.70
C ARG A 555 -26.86 -10.96 19.00
N ASN A 556 -25.57 -11.05 19.30
CA ASN A 556 -25.10 -11.60 20.57
C ASN A 556 -25.44 -10.69 21.76
N ALA A 557 -25.31 -9.37 21.61
CA ALA A 557 -25.59 -8.39 22.65
C ALA A 557 -27.03 -8.45 23.16
N LEU A 558 -28.00 -8.75 22.29
CA LEU A 558 -29.40 -8.95 22.68
C LEU A 558 -29.59 -10.08 23.72
N ARG A 559 -28.63 -11.00 23.84
CA ARG A 559 -28.64 -12.09 24.84
C ARG A 559 -27.88 -11.74 26.12
N MET A 560 -27.24 -10.57 26.17
CA MET A 560 -26.43 -10.12 27.30
C MET A 560 -27.22 -9.30 28.33
N ARG A 561 -28.57 -9.26 28.20
CA ARG A 561 -29.49 -8.46 29.01
C ARG A 561 -29.06 -6.98 29.14
N PRO A 562 -28.80 -6.25 28.03
CA PRO A 562 -28.52 -4.83 28.10
C PRO A 562 -29.78 -4.03 28.44
N ASP A 563 -29.63 -2.96 29.22
CA ASP A 563 -30.63 -1.88 29.27
C ASP A 563 -30.51 -0.99 28.03
N ARG A 564 -29.27 -0.76 27.55
CA ARG A 564 -28.98 0.00 26.33
C ARG A 564 -27.91 -0.66 25.47
N ILE A 565 -28.07 -0.50 24.16
CA ILE A 565 -27.04 -0.86 23.19
C ILE A 565 -26.56 0.43 22.51
N ILE A 566 -25.25 0.65 22.52
CA ILE A 566 -24.62 1.77 21.82
C ILE A 566 -23.76 1.23 20.70
N ILE A 567 -24.06 1.63 19.48
CA ILE A 567 -23.26 1.23 18.32
C ILE A 567 -22.38 2.42 17.94
N GLY A 568 -21.07 2.21 17.85
CA GLY A 568 -20.13 3.30 17.55
C GLY A 568 -20.45 3.97 16.22
N GLU A 569 -20.70 3.18 15.18
CA GLU A 569 -21.15 3.67 13.88
C GLU A 569 -21.90 2.56 13.12
N VAL A 570 -22.99 2.93 12.46
CA VAL A 570 -23.72 2.06 11.54
C VAL A 570 -23.44 2.49 10.10
N ARG A 571 -23.04 1.53 9.27
CA ARG A 571 -22.57 1.71 7.90
C ARG A 571 -23.17 0.71 6.90
N GLY A 572 -23.87 -0.32 7.36
CA GLY A 572 -24.36 -1.39 6.49
C GLY A 572 -25.46 -2.25 7.11
N PRO A 573 -25.48 -3.56 6.83
CA PRO A 573 -26.63 -4.44 7.08
C PRO A 573 -26.99 -4.61 8.57
N GLU A 574 -26.09 -4.26 9.49
CA GLU A 574 -26.37 -4.17 10.93
C GLU A 574 -27.48 -3.17 11.28
N ALA A 575 -27.78 -2.21 10.39
CA ALA A 575 -28.87 -1.26 10.57
C ALA A 575 -30.22 -1.95 10.82
N VAL A 576 -30.49 -3.09 10.18
CA VAL A 576 -31.73 -3.85 10.41
C VAL A 576 -31.82 -4.34 11.85
N ASP A 577 -30.79 -5.03 12.31
CA ASP A 577 -30.76 -5.61 13.65
C ASP A 577 -30.75 -4.50 14.72
N MET A 578 -30.19 -3.32 14.41
CA MET A 578 -30.26 -2.12 15.26
C MET A 578 -31.70 -1.61 15.37
N LEU A 579 -32.36 -1.37 14.24
CA LEU A 579 -33.75 -0.89 14.24
C LEU A 579 -34.69 -1.88 14.93
N GLN A 580 -34.44 -3.18 14.76
CA GLN A 580 -35.17 -4.22 15.51
C GLN A 580 -34.91 -4.12 17.01
N ALA A 581 -33.66 -4.02 17.44
CA ALA A 581 -33.32 -3.90 18.86
C ALA A 581 -34.01 -2.69 19.53
N MET A 582 -34.01 -1.54 18.84
CA MET A 582 -34.67 -0.30 19.25
C MET A 582 -36.19 -0.47 19.36
N ASN A 583 -36.82 -1.19 18.42
CA ASN A 583 -38.25 -1.47 18.46
C ASN A 583 -38.65 -2.55 19.49
N THR A 584 -37.74 -3.46 19.86
CA THR A 584 -38.05 -4.63 20.71
C THR A 584 -37.51 -4.49 22.13
N GLY A 585 -37.56 -3.29 22.71
CA GLY A 585 -37.39 -3.07 24.15
C GLY A 585 -35.99 -2.66 24.62
N HIS A 586 -35.06 -2.35 23.70
CA HIS A 586 -33.76 -1.75 24.05
C HIS A 586 -33.79 -0.23 23.81
N ASN A 587 -34.73 0.45 24.47
CA ASN A 587 -34.92 1.88 24.37
C ASN A 587 -33.72 2.64 24.92
N GLY A 588 -33.52 3.87 24.46
CA GLY A 588 -32.39 4.72 24.84
C GLY A 588 -31.09 4.31 24.18
N SER A 589 -31.16 3.46 23.14
CA SER A 589 -30.02 3.08 22.32
C SER A 589 -29.53 4.27 21.50
N MET A 590 -28.23 4.35 21.29
CA MET A 590 -27.63 5.46 20.55
C MET A 590 -26.61 4.96 19.53
N THR A 591 -26.48 5.70 18.43
CA THR A 591 -25.51 5.36 17.39
C THR A 591 -24.98 6.58 16.66
N THR A 592 -23.92 6.39 15.88
CA THR A 592 -23.55 7.35 14.83
C THR A 592 -23.78 6.81 13.43
N ALA A 593 -23.92 7.71 12.45
CA ALA A 593 -23.96 7.36 11.03
C ALA A 593 -23.40 8.50 10.17
N HIS A 594 -22.80 8.16 9.05
CA HIS A 594 -22.37 9.17 8.07
C HIS A 594 -23.55 9.68 7.24
N ALA A 595 -23.75 10.99 7.21
CA ALA A 595 -24.73 11.65 6.35
C ALA A 595 -24.35 13.13 6.15
N ASN A 596 -24.83 13.73 5.05
CA ASN A 596 -24.61 15.15 4.75
C ASN A 596 -25.73 16.07 5.26
N SER A 597 -26.84 15.50 5.72
CA SER A 597 -27.98 16.20 6.35
C SER A 597 -28.88 15.19 7.08
N PRO A 598 -29.80 15.64 7.96
CA PRO A 598 -30.82 14.76 8.55
C PRO A 598 -31.71 14.06 7.52
N ARG A 599 -32.02 14.73 6.40
CA ARG A 599 -32.80 14.13 5.31
C ARG A 599 -32.00 13.05 4.56
N ASP A 600 -30.72 13.31 4.29
CA ASP A 600 -29.81 12.32 3.68
C ASP A 600 -29.64 11.09 4.58
N LEU A 601 -29.61 11.28 5.91
CA LEU A 601 -29.54 10.18 6.87
C LEU A 601 -30.69 9.17 6.69
N MET A 602 -31.93 9.63 6.50
CA MET A 602 -33.07 8.73 6.28
C MET A 602 -32.87 7.86 5.02
N SER A 603 -32.41 8.46 3.93
CA SER A 603 -32.15 7.74 2.66
C SER A 603 -31.00 6.73 2.80
N ARG A 604 -29.99 7.06 3.62
CA ARG A 604 -28.88 6.16 3.92
C ARG A 604 -29.32 4.98 4.80
N LEU A 605 -30.15 5.21 5.81
CA LEU A 605 -30.73 4.14 6.61
C LEU A 605 -31.59 3.19 5.75
N GLU A 606 -32.41 3.73 4.84
CA GLU A 606 -33.14 2.93 3.84
C GLU A 606 -32.20 2.03 3.05
N THR A 607 -31.10 2.59 2.54
CA THR A 607 -30.09 1.85 1.77
C THR A 607 -29.40 0.77 2.60
N MET A 608 -28.98 1.09 3.83
CA MET A 608 -28.32 0.14 4.73
C MET A 608 -29.22 -1.05 5.08
N VAL A 609 -30.52 -0.81 5.26
CA VAL A 609 -31.51 -1.86 5.48
C VAL A 609 -31.65 -2.74 4.24
N MET A 610 -31.73 -2.15 3.04
CA MET A 610 -31.82 -2.92 1.78
C MET A 610 -30.58 -3.81 1.54
N MET A 611 -29.38 -3.37 1.96
CA MET A 611 -28.14 -4.17 1.86
C MET A 611 -28.17 -5.46 2.69
N ALA A 612 -29.07 -5.58 3.65
CA ALA A 612 -29.23 -6.81 4.44
C ALA A 612 -29.92 -7.95 3.66
N ASN A 613 -30.23 -7.76 2.36
CA ASN A 613 -30.96 -8.68 1.49
C ASN A 613 -32.31 -9.11 2.06
N MET A 614 -32.99 -8.18 2.75
CA MET A 614 -34.37 -8.37 3.16
C MET A 614 -35.29 -7.83 2.07
N ASP A 615 -36.19 -8.68 1.59
CA ASP A 615 -37.18 -8.32 0.57
C ASP A 615 -38.35 -7.55 1.22
N LEU A 616 -38.03 -6.38 1.81
CA LEU A 616 -38.99 -5.51 2.49
C LEU A 616 -39.39 -4.35 1.58
N PRO A 617 -40.70 -4.06 1.43
CA PRO A 617 -41.14 -2.86 0.75
C PRO A 617 -40.57 -1.59 1.42
N LEU A 618 -40.20 -0.59 0.62
CA LEU A 618 -39.58 0.65 1.11
C LEU A 618 -40.40 1.35 2.20
N ARG A 619 -41.74 1.30 2.08
CA ARG A 619 -42.64 1.84 3.09
C ARG A 619 -42.48 1.15 4.45
N ALA A 620 -42.35 -0.18 4.47
CA ALA A 620 -42.14 -0.94 5.71
C ALA A 620 -40.79 -0.59 6.35
N ILE A 621 -39.75 -0.36 5.54
CA ILE A 621 -38.45 0.10 6.02
C ILE A 621 -38.59 1.47 6.69
N ARG A 622 -39.29 2.40 6.05
CA ARG A 622 -39.54 3.74 6.61
C ARG A 622 -40.34 3.70 7.89
N GLU A 623 -41.38 2.87 7.94
CA GLU A 623 -42.19 2.65 9.15
C GLU A 623 -41.32 2.09 10.30
N GLN A 624 -40.39 1.17 10.02
CA GLN A 624 -39.44 0.66 11.02
C GLN A 624 -38.46 1.74 11.51
N ILE A 625 -37.94 2.58 10.61
CA ILE A 625 -37.04 3.69 10.97
C ILE A 625 -37.79 4.69 11.84
N ALA A 626 -38.99 5.10 11.41
CA ALA A 626 -39.81 6.09 12.09
C ALA A 626 -40.29 5.62 13.48
N ALA A 627 -40.51 4.31 13.66
CA ALA A 627 -40.86 3.74 14.96
C ALA A 627 -39.66 3.54 15.90
N ALA A 628 -38.47 3.33 15.34
CA ALA A 628 -37.28 3.00 16.12
C ALA A 628 -36.52 4.22 16.64
N LEU A 629 -36.45 5.30 15.86
CA LEU A 629 -35.61 6.47 16.14
C LEU A 629 -36.46 7.65 16.56
N ASP A 630 -36.04 8.35 17.62
CA ASP A 630 -36.74 9.51 18.14
C ASP A 630 -36.04 10.82 17.75
N ILE A 631 -34.72 10.90 17.95
CA ILE A 631 -33.95 12.14 17.81
C ILE A 631 -32.78 11.96 16.83
N VAL A 632 -32.66 12.90 15.89
CA VAL A 632 -31.51 13.05 15.01
C VAL A 632 -30.71 14.27 15.45
N VAL A 633 -29.41 14.08 15.70
CA VAL A 633 -28.48 15.16 15.99
C VAL A 633 -27.46 15.24 14.85
N HIS A 634 -27.46 16.32 14.09
CA HIS A 634 -26.57 16.50 12.96
C HIS A 634 -25.43 17.46 13.29
N GLN A 635 -24.20 17.01 13.08
CA GLN A 635 -22.98 17.76 13.39
C GLN A 635 -22.15 18.02 12.13
N GLY A 636 -21.82 19.30 11.91
CA GLY A 636 -20.99 19.77 10.81
C GLY A 636 -19.60 20.22 11.26
N ARG A 637 -18.61 20.09 10.37
CA ARG A 637 -17.27 20.70 10.50
C ARG A 637 -17.17 21.89 9.55
N PHE A 638 -16.83 23.06 10.09
CA PHE A 638 -16.65 24.28 9.31
C PHE A 638 -15.19 24.44 8.85
N ARG A 639 -14.96 25.36 7.90
CA ARG A 639 -13.64 25.59 7.30
C ARG A 639 -12.59 26.07 8.30
N ASP A 640 -13.02 26.67 9.40
CA ASP A 640 -12.15 27.13 10.50
C ASP A 640 -11.75 26.00 11.46
N GLY A 641 -12.19 24.76 11.19
CA GLY A 641 -11.96 23.58 12.02
C GLY A 641 -12.98 23.40 13.14
N SER A 642 -13.85 24.39 13.39
CA SER A 642 -14.88 24.28 14.42
C SER A 642 -15.92 23.21 14.06
N ARG A 643 -16.43 22.55 15.09
CA ARG A 643 -17.48 21.54 14.98
C ARG A 643 -18.73 22.08 15.67
N LYS A 644 -19.88 22.08 15.01
CA LYS A 644 -21.14 22.55 15.61
C LYS A 644 -22.29 21.61 15.29
N ILE A 645 -23.24 21.49 16.22
CA ILE A 645 -24.52 20.83 15.96
C ILE A 645 -25.35 21.76 15.08
N THR A 646 -25.47 21.42 13.80
CA THR A 646 -26.15 22.26 12.82
C THR A 646 -27.67 22.07 12.86
N GLU A 647 -28.14 20.89 13.28
CA GLU A 647 -29.56 20.60 13.40
C GLU A 647 -29.81 19.53 14.48
N ILE A 648 -30.83 19.73 15.31
CA ILE A 648 -31.44 18.68 16.14
C ILE A 648 -32.88 18.54 15.63
N ALA A 649 -33.28 17.34 15.21
CA ALA A 649 -34.62 17.07 14.69
C ALA A 649 -35.29 15.92 15.44
N TRP A 650 -36.59 16.02 15.62
CA TRP A 650 -37.45 14.95 16.13
C TRP A 650 -38.11 14.19 14.98
N ILE A 651 -38.17 12.88 15.10
CA ILE A 651 -38.91 12.01 14.19
C ILE A 651 -40.31 11.84 14.78
N GLU A 652 -41.29 12.56 14.21
CA GLU A 652 -42.68 12.47 14.69
C GLU A 652 -43.37 11.17 14.24
N GLY A 653 -42.89 10.57 13.15
CA GLY A 653 -43.45 9.36 12.57
C GLY A 653 -43.49 9.43 11.04
N MET A 654 -44.54 8.86 10.45
CA MET A 654 -44.77 8.87 9.00
C MET A 654 -45.79 9.95 8.60
N GLU A 655 -45.51 10.66 7.52
CA GLU A 655 -46.44 11.54 6.82
C GLU A 655 -46.59 11.05 5.37
N GLY A 656 -47.68 10.33 5.10
CA GLY A 656 -47.84 9.58 3.86
C GLY A 656 -46.74 8.52 3.73
N ASP A 657 -45.95 8.59 2.66
CA ASP A 657 -44.85 7.66 2.38
C ASP A 657 -43.47 8.19 2.82
N ARG A 658 -43.40 9.29 3.59
CA ARG A 658 -42.15 9.90 4.04
C ARG A 658 -42.07 9.93 5.56
N ILE A 659 -40.85 9.81 6.08
CA ILE A 659 -40.57 10.04 7.50
C ILE A 659 -40.65 11.55 7.76
N LYS A 660 -41.46 11.95 8.73
CA LYS A 660 -41.65 13.35 9.12
C LYS A 660 -40.59 13.75 10.14
N LEU A 661 -39.62 14.54 9.67
CA LEU A 661 -38.59 15.17 10.49
C LEU A 661 -39.04 16.58 10.87
N VAL A 662 -39.11 16.87 12.17
CA VAL A 662 -39.43 18.19 12.71
C VAL A 662 -38.15 18.77 13.31
N PRO A 663 -37.50 19.75 12.64
CA PRO A 663 -36.32 20.43 13.21
C PRO A 663 -36.71 21.13 14.51
N LEU A 664 -35.94 20.95 15.57
CA LEU A 664 -36.15 21.59 16.87
C LEU A 664 -35.16 22.74 17.09
N PHE A 665 -33.89 22.50 16.75
CA PHE A 665 -32.81 23.48 16.84
C PHE A 665 -32.03 23.51 15.53
N VAL A 666 -31.65 24.71 15.07
CA VAL A 666 -30.88 24.90 13.84
C VAL A 666 -29.77 25.93 14.08
N PHE A 667 -28.58 25.68 13.56
CA PHE A 667 -27.52 26.68 13.52
C PHE A 667 -27.68 27.59 12.30
N GLN A 668 -27.91 28.87 12.53
CA GLN A 668 -27.99 29.88 11.49
C GLN A 668 -26.63 30.58 11.32
N SER A 669 -25.94 30.29 10.22
CA SER A 669 -24.65 30.89 9.92
C SER A 669 -24.80 32.34 9.43
N GLU A 670 -24.15 33.28 10.11
CA GLU A 670 -24.04 34.70 9.72
C GLU A 670 -22.84 34.96 8.79
N GLY A 671 -22.04 33.92 8.51
CA GLY A 671 -20.83 34.01 7.68
C GLY A 671 -19.56 33.87 8.50
N SER A 672 -18.43 34.32 7.95
CA SER A 672 -17.11 34.23 8.60
C SER A 672 -16.60 35.62 8.95
N ALA A 673 -16.13 35.79 10.19
CA ALA A 673 -15.47 37.01 10.65
C ALA A 673 -14.12 36.65 11.28
N GLY A 674 -13.03 37.25 10.77
CA GLY A 674 -11.68 36.94 11.24
C GLY A 674 -11.24 35.49 10.99
N GLY A 675 -11.81 34.84 9.96
CA GLY A 675 -11.53 33.44 9.63
C GLY A 675 -12.29 32.41 10.48
N LYS A 676 -13.11 32.85 11.44
CA LYS A 676 -13.97 31.98 12.25
C LYS A 676 -15.43 32.07 11.82
N ILE A 677 -16.15 30.96 11.84
CA ILE A 677 -17.58 30.93 11.57
C ILE A 677 -18.35 31.63 12.70
N LYS A 678 -19.29 32.51 12.33
CA LYS A 678 -20.24 33.13 13.23
C LYS A 678 -21.66 32.69 12.90
N GLY A 679 -22.49 32.62 13.93
CA GLY A 679 -23.88 32.22 13.82
C GLY A 679 -24.48 31.94 15.19
N GLU A 680 -25.78 31.72 15.20
CA GLU A 680 -26.56 31.48 16.41
C GLU A 680 -27.31 30.15 16.34
N PHE A 681 -27.49 29.51 17.49
CA PHE A 681 -28.34 28.33 17.61
C PHE A 681 -29.76 28.79 17.93
N VAL A 682 -30.68 28.56 16.99
CA VAL A 682 -32.07 29.01 17.10
C VAL A 682 -32.97 27.79 17.31
N GLN A 683 -33.83 27.87 18.32
CA GLN A 683 -34.93 26.92 18.47
C GLN A 683 -36.04 27.29 17.48
N VAL A 684 -36.39 26.36 16.60
CA VAL A 684 -37.30 26.62 15.48
C VAL A 684 -38.68 25.98 15.67
N ASN A 685 -38.80 24.91 16.45
CA ASN A 685 -40.10 24.29 16.78
C ASN A 685 -40.12 23.74 18.22
N GLU A 686 -41.33 23.70 18.80
CA GLU A 686 -41.63 23.17 20.13
C GLU A 686 -42.86 22.23 20.09
N PRO A 687 -42.73 21.00 19.56
CA PRO A 687 -43.87 20.11 19.37
C PRO A 687 -44.45 19.65 20.72
N ALA A 688 -45.72 19.97 21.00
CA ALA A 688 -46.39 19.57 22.24
C ALA A 688 -46.42 18.05 22.46
N ALA A 689 -46.45 17.27 21.37
CA ALA A 689 -46.40 15.81 21.41
C ALA A 689 -45.07 15.30 22.00
N LEU A 690 -43.93 15.86 21.57
CA LEU A 690 -42.61 15.51 22.10
C LEU A 690 -42.52 15.78 23.61
N TYR A 691 -42.98 16.94 24.07
CA TYR A 691 -43.01 17.25 25.51
C TYR A 691 -43.92 16.28 26.30
N SER A 692 -45.01 15.84 25.68
CA SER A 692 -45.90 14.84 26.29
C SER A 692 -45.22 13.47 26.42
N GLU A 693 -44.34 13.11 25.49
CA GLU A 693 -43.53 11.89 25.58
C GLU A 693 -42.48 11.98 26.68
N LEU A 694 -41.75 13.08 26.77
CA LEU A 694 -40.77 13.30 27.85
C LEU A 694 -41.43 13.22 29.24
N ARG A 695 -42.63 13.79 29.40
CA ARG A 695 -43.40 13.72 30.66
C ARG A 695 -43.78 12.30 31.07
N LYS A 696 -44.01 11.38 30.12
CA LYS A 696 -44.31 9.96 30.45
C LYS A 696 -43.15 9.28 31.18
N TRP A 697 -41.93 9.80 30.99
CA TRP A 697 -40.72 9.35 31.69
C TRP A 697 -40.45 10.09 33.00
N GLY A 698 -41.38 10.93 33.46
CA GLY A 698 -41.24 11.70 34.69
C GLY A 698 -40.24 12.86 34.58
N ILE A 699 -40.03 13.36 33.36
CA ILE A 699 -39.10 14.45 33.03
C ILE A 699 -39.84 15.76 32.74
#